data_AF-D5XEC0-F1
#
_entry.id   AF-D5XEC0-F1
#
_cell.length_a   1.000
_cell.length_b   1.000
_cell.length_c   1.000
_cell.angle_alpha   90.00
_cell.angle_beta   90.00
_cell.angle_gamma   90.00
#
_symmetry.space_group_name_H-M   'P 1'
#
loop_
_entity.id
_entity.type
_entity.pdbx_description
1 polymer ?
#
loop_
_entity_poly.entity_id
_entity_poly.type
_entity_poly.pdbx_seq_one_letter_code
_entity_poly.pdbx_strand_id
1 'polypeptide(L)'
;MIRKILLLTPPYHTGIIEITGNWPPLNLVYLAGSLRQAGFEPAIYDVMTLRHDLQDIEKYVAANNPDAVLIGAYTASINAALDTLAVVKKVNPSVITVLGGVHASFCFEEILRNNRAVDFVVRGEGEITAVELFRSLNEGTDLTLVQGLAFLQGDRLVITEERPLIDDLDSLLPAWDLIDWNNYYYKITNRRLGLMSSSRGCPHRCSFCSQHLFWRGTYRERSPQNFVSEVEVLYKQYGVRMIMLADEYTTYNRRRWEQILDLLIEKKMDLHFSMETRVEDVLRDRDILWKYRQAGVMHMYIGVESVFQSSLDRYNKGLEAANSREAIKLLDEAGIITECSFISGNLEETPDTMQQTLQKALEFNPDLAHFLLITPWPYTPLYEELKPHIIEHDLSKYHFVYPIVKPLQMDVTELWDNLINCFRVFYMEKVKQCLALPPGFKRDYMLNSIQIMHREFFVENFGKQTIKLPEEMGYEIERLLSENMGGIDMERKKYAVDSPMVQELDRQIMEFIEKGIDNHDEETFNRLALKEFEIQFHANANYREYCLKQGKTPENVKRWDEIPAIPTQAFKEAVIASFPLEEAELALLTSGTSDPRMKGKIYRDKRSMEMIIKSNYLLTKHFVFPDVDKMRILLLVPSPKVAPAMAMAFGLNQLKETFGTEDSMYLITPEGFNAEAMVEALRKAESTGEPLALVGATSGFVYFFNYCKENNLTFKLPPKSRICDGGGYQGTFGSCTREEFYAGCEKYFGLSGEYCVNILGMSESGTNYFDNTLREKLLGLPITERRKVSLPWTRTMVVGPRTGQRLPRGEIGLIRHYDLTNRATVFAVQTDNLGYETDGGFEIVGRAGGKIPGFGLEPTSVKDWILAGHRQGAAGCSAATAGFIYSRGNHPSMPHSHPCSTVADEMLRAHSHPCSTVADEMLRAHSHPCSTVADEMLRAHSHPCSTVADEMLRAHSHPCSTVADEMLKAHSHSCSTVADEMLKAHSHPCSTVADEMIMKGKLKE
;
A
#
# COMPACT_ATOMS: atom_id res chain seq x y z
N MET A 1 -0.21 32.59 3.78
CA MET A 1 0.13 32.62 2.34
C MET A 1 0.13 31.17 1.88
N ILE A 2 -0.76 30.83 0.96
CA ILE A 2 -0.93 29.51 0.37
C ILE A 2 0.27 29.22 -0.53
N ARG A 3 1.01 28.15 -0.22
CA ARG A 3 2.15 27.68 -1.01
C ARG A 3 2.14 26.17 -1.17
N LYS A 4 1.91 25.42 -0.10
CA LYS A 4 1.87 23.96 -0.09
C LYS A 4 0.47 23.47 -0.44
N ILE A 5 0.35 22.78 -1.57
CA ILE A 5 -0.93 22.31 -2.08
C ILE A 5 -0.92 20.80 -2.13
N LEU A 6 -1.87 20.16 -1.46
CA LEU A 6 -2.02 18.71 -1.49
C LEU A 6 -3.15 18.32 -2.46
N LEU A 7 -2.80 17.58 -3.49
CA LEU A 7 -3.72 16.98 -4.46
C LEU A 7 -4.00 15.54 -4.05
N LEU A 8 -5.25 15.16 -3.91
CA LEU A 8 -5.61 13.91 -3.25
C LEU A 8 -6.74 13.19 -4.01
N THR A 9 -6.63 11.88 -4.19
CA THR A 9 -7.72 11.04 -4.71
C THR A 9 -8.63 10.60 -3.56
N PRO A 10 -9.96 10.58 -3.68
CA PRO A 10 -10.80 10.06 -2.60
C PRO A 10 -10.59 8.55 -2.37
N PRO A 11 -10.74 8.03 -1.13
CA PRO A 11 -10.61 6.61 -0.81
C PRO A 11 -11.84 5.81 -1.27
N TYR A 12 -11.99 5.68 -2.59
CA TYR A 12 -13.15 5.03 -3.21
C TYR A 12 -12.71 3.85 -4.08
N HIS A 13 -13.37 2.72 -3.92
CA HIS A 13 -13.04 1.46 -4.59
C HIS A 13 -14.31 0.82 -5.15
N THR A 14 -14.28 0.46 -6.43
CA THR A 14 -15.38 -0.27 -7.10
C THR A 14 -15.07 -1.73 -7.33
N GLY A 15 -13.78 -2.11 -7.31
CA GLY A 15 -13.35 -3.47 -7.60
C GLY A 15 -13.58 -3.92 -9.05
N ILE A 16 -13.78 -3.01 -10.01
CA ILE A 16 -13.95 -3.36 -11.44
C ILE A 16 -12.64 -3.13 -12.19
N ILE A 17 -12.23 -1.89 -12.38
CA ILE A 17 -11.01 -1.57 -13.15
C ILE A 17 -9.76 -2.03 -12.38
N GLU A 18 -9.80 -1.91 -11.04
CA GLU A 18 -8.73 -2.28 -10.08
C GLU A 18 -8.33 -3.77 -10.13
N ILE A 19 -9.20 -4.63 -10.69
CA ILE A 19 -8.84 -6.04 -10.91
C ILE A 19 -7.72 -6.17 -11.93
N THR A 20 -7.61 -5.24 -12.88
CA THR A 20 -6.64 -5.32 -13.98
C THR A 20 -5.36 -4.52 -13.74
N GLY A 21 -5.26 -3.75 -12.66
CA GLY A 21 -4.07 -2.97 -12.34
C GLY A 21 -4.28 -1.86 -11.32
N ASN A 22 -3.36 -0.89 -11.32
CA ASN A 22 -3.43 0.37 -10.58
C ASN A 22 -3.07 1.53 -11.51
N TRP A 23 -3.88 2.59 -11.54
CA TRP A 23 -3.76 3.69 -12.51
C TRP A 23 -3.19 4.96 -11.85
N PRO A 24 -2.24 5.64 -12.50
CA PRO A 24 -1.79 6.93 -12.02
C PRO A 24 -2.89 7.99 -12.18
N PRO A 25 -3.02 8.94 -11.24
CA PRO A 25 -4.06 9.96 -11.25
C PRO A 25 -3.73 11.07 -12.25
N LEU A 26 -3.95 10.81 -13.55
CA LEU A 26 -3.54 11.67 -14.66
C LEU A 26 -3.97 13.13 -14.51
N ASN A 27 -5.22 13.35 -14.11
CA ASN A 27 -5.77 14.69 -13.89
C ASN A 27 -4.99 15.47 -12.81
N LEU A 28 -4.58 14.80 -11.72
CA LEU A 28 -3.78 15.43 -10.67
C LEU A 28 -2.36 15.74 -11.14
N VAL A 29 -1.79 14.92 -12.02
CA VAL A 29 -0.45 15.13 -12.58
C VAL A 29 -0.38 16.41 -13.43
N TYR A 30 -1.35 16.65 -14.31
CA TYR A 30 -1.40 17.89 -15.11
C TYR A 30 -1.75 19.10 -14.24
N LEU A 31 -2.68 18.95 -13.29
CA LEU A 31 -3.03 20.02 -12.36
C LEU A 31 -1.84 20.43 -11.48
N ALA A 32 -1.08 19.47 -10.96
CA ALA A 32 0.16 19.72 -10.24
C ALA A 32 1.19 20.46 -11.11
N GLY A 33 1.32 20.09 -12.38
CA GLY A 33 2.23 20.78 -13.29
C GLY A 33 1.90 22.26 -13.47
N SER A 34 0.63 22.60 -13.66
CA SER A 34 0.18 23.99 -13.76
C SER A 34 0.39 24.78 -12.47
N LEU A 35 0.10 24.17 -11.31
CA LEU A 35 0.36 24.78 -10.00
C LEU A 35 1.86 25.02 -9.78
N ARG A 36 2.71 24.05 -10.15
CA ARG A 36 4.16 24.17 -10.05
C ARG A 36 4.70 25.27 -10.97
N GLN A 37 4.24 25.34 -12.21
CA GLN A 37 4.63 26.39 -13.16
C GLN A 37 4.26 27.78 -12.63
N ALA A 38 3.16 27.88 -11.88
CA ALA A 38 2.72 29.11 -11.24
C ALA A 38 3.48 29.48 -9.95
N GLY A 39 4.42 28.64 -9.49
CA GLY A 39 5.28 28.89 -8.31
C GLY A 39 4.77 28.28 -6.99
N PHE A 40 3.73 27.44 -7.03
CA PHE A 40 3.26 26.70 -5.86
C PHE A 40 4.05 25.40 -5.65
N GLU A 41 3.87 24.77 -4.49
CA GLU A 41 4.51 23.51 -4.10
C GLU A 41 3.46 22.38 -4.00
N PRO A 42 3.05 21.79 -5.14
CA PRO A 42 2.10 20.70 -5.16
C PRO A 42 2.74 19.38 -4.72
N ALA A 43 1.98 18.58 -3.97
CA ALA A 43 2.24 17.16 -3.70
C ALA A 43 1.01 16.35 -4.11
N ILE A 44 1.23 15.13 -4.61
CA ILE A 44 0.15 14.20 -4.98
C ILE A 44 0.11 13.07 -3.94
N TYR A 45 -1.06 12.83 -3.39
CA TYR A 45 -1.33 11.72 -2.50
C TYR A 45 -2.46 10.85 -3.06
N ASP A 46 -2.06 9.81 -3.77
CA ASP A 46 -2.94 8.84 -4.42
C ASP A 46 -3.40 7.78 -3.42
N VAL A 47 -4.34 8.19 -2.57
CA VAL A 47 -4.95 7.37 -1.52
C VAL A 47 -5.66 6.15 -2.08
N MET A 48 -6.29 6.29 -3.26
CA MET A 48 -7.00 5.19 -3.90
C MET A 48 -6.01 4.07 -4.24
N THR A 49 -4.93 4.37 -4.98
CA THR A 49 -3.93 3.33 -5.30
C THR A 49 -3.26 2.75 -4.06
N LEU A 50 -3.04 3.56 -3.02
CA LEU A 50 -2.42 3.12 -1.77
C LEU A 50 -3.38 2.32 -0.86
N ARG A 51 -4.67 2.27 -1.17
CA ARG A 51 -5.73 1.68 -0.33
C ARG A 51 -5.71 2.21 1.11
N HIS A 52 -5.41 3.50 1.26
CA HIS A 52 -5.40 4.18 2.55
C HIS A 52 -6.81 4.64 2.92
N ASP A 53 -7.12 4.66 4.21
CA ASP A 53 -8.43 5.08 4.71
C ASP A 53 -8.45 6.52 5.24
N LEU A 54 -9.58 6.96 5.78
CA LEU A 54 -9.74 8.30 6.36
C LEU A 54 -8.77 8.58 7.52
N GLN A 55 -8.38 7.57 8.31
CA GLN A 55 -7.43 7.75 9.41
C GLN A 55 -6.01 7.96 8.89
N ASP A 56 -5.64 7.27 7.82
CA ASP A 56 -4.34 7.47 7.17
C ASP A 56 -4.27 8.83 6.49
N ILE A 57 -5.39 9.31 5.93
CA ILE A 57 -5.50 10.69 5.44
C ILE A 57 -5.34 11.69 6.58
N GLU A 58 -6.02 11.48 7.71
CA GLU A 58 -5.93 12.35 8.90
C GLU A 58 -4.47 12.51 9.34
N LYS A 59 -3.74 11.39 9.47
CA LYS A 59 -2.31 11.37 9.81
C LYS A 59 -1.44 12.07 8.77
N TYR A 60 -1.69 11.81 7.48
CA TYR A 60 -0.90 12.38 6.40
C TYR A 60 -1.06 13.90 6.32
N VAL A 61 -2.29 14.39 6.42
CA VAL A 61 -2.61 15.82 6.43
C VAL A 61 -1.98 16.50 7.65
N ALA A 62 -2.09 15.89 8.83
CA ALA A 62 -1.46 16.42 10.05
C ALA A 62 0.07 16.50 9.94
N ALA A 63 0.70 15.48 9.34
CA ALA A 63 2.16 15.42 9.20
C ALA A 63 2.70 16.42 8.15
N ASN A 64 1.97 16.65 7.06
CA ASN A 64 2.43 17.49 5.96
C ASN A 64 1.98 18.96 6.09
N ASN A 65 0.93 19.22 6.87
CA ASN A 65 0.36 20.55 7.14
C ASN A 65 0.22 21.42 5.87
N PRO A 66 -0.63 21.00 4.90
CA PRO A 66 -0.83 21.76 3.66
C PRO A 66 -1.57 23.07 3.91
N ASP A 67 -1.40 24.05 3.02
CA ASP A 67 -2.18 25.29 3.06
C ASP A 67 -3.53 25.13 2.34
N ALA A 68 -3.56 24.26 1.33
CA ALA A 68 -4.77 23.92 0.58
C ALA A 68 -4.80 22.43 0.19
N VAL A 69 -6.01 21.87 0.10
CA VAL A 69 -6.29 20.51 -0.38
C VAL A 69 -7.26 20.56 -1.55
N LEU A 70 -6.91 19.87 -2.64
CA LEU A 70 -7.73 19.75 -3.85
C LEU A 70 -8.09 18.29 -4.08
N ILE A 71 -9.38 18.03 -4.28
CA ILE A 71 -9.90 16.70 -4.63
C ILE A 71 -10.75 16.79 -5.89
N GLY A 72 -10.50 15.90 -6.85
CA GLY A 72 -11.37 15.69 -8.00
C GLY A 72 -12.35 14.55 -7.71
N ALA A 73 -13.64 14.76 -7.98
CA ALA A 73 -14.66 13.73 -7.78
C ALA A 73 -15.53 13.53 -9.03
N TYR A 74 -15.70 12.27 -9.40
CA TYR A 74 -16.82 11.80 -10.21
C TYR A 74 -17.95 11.28 -9.30
N THR A 75 -19.13 11.06 -9.87
CA THR A 75 -20.37 10.82 -9.09
C THR A 75 -20.21 9.72 -8.05
N ALA A 76 -19.63 8.57 -8.40
CA ALA A 76 -19.50 7.49 -7.44
C ALA A 76 -18.50 7.76 -6.29
N SER A 77 -17.52 8.63 -6.53
CA SER A 77 -16.51 9.01 -5.53
C SER A 77 -16.89 10.21 -4.66
N ILE A 78 -18.05 10.86 -4.91
CA ILE A 78 -18.38 12.15 -4.30
C ILE A 78 -18.48 12.07 -2.78
N ASN A 79 -19.15 11.05 -2.25
CA ASN A 79 -19.32 10.89 -0.80
C ASN A 79 -17.95 10.74 -0.11
N ALA A 80 -17.10 9.87 -0.65
CA ALA A 80 -15.73 9.67 -0.15
C ALA A 80 -14.88 10.97 -0.22
N ALA A 81 -15.06 11.78 -1.28
CA ALA A 81 -14.39 13.07 -1.39
C ALA A 81 -14.86 14.07 -0.32
N LEU A 82 -16.17 14.15 -0.06
CA LEU A 82 -16.73 15.02 0.97
C LEU A 82 -16.27 14.61 2.37
N ASP A 83 -16.30 13.30 2.68
CA ASP A 83 -15.78 12.76 3.95
C ASP A 83 -14.30 13.08 4.13
N THR A 84 -13.52 12.97 3.05
CA THR A 84 -12.09 13.32 3.06
C THR A 84 -11.87 14.80 3.39
N LEU A 85 -12.63 15.71 2.76
CA LEU A 85 -12.52 17.14 3.04
C LEU A 85 -12.99 17.49 4.47
N ALA A 86 -13.99 16.77 5.00
CA ALA A 86 -14.40 16.91 6.40
C ALA A 86 -13.28 16.52 7.37
N VAL A 87 -12.56 15.42 7.09
CA VAL A 87 -11.37 15.02 7.86
C VAL A 87 -10.26 16.07 7.77
N VAL A 88 -9.99 16.62 6.59
CA VAL A 88 -9.01 17.72 6.42
C VAL A 88 -9.35 18.91 7.31
N LYS A 89 -10.61 19.36 7.30
CA LYS A 89 -11.08 20.47 8.14
C LYS A 89 -11.06 20.14 9.63
N LYS A 90 -11.29 18.88 10.01
CA LYS A 90 -11.16 18.42 11.40
C LYS A 90 -9.71 18.52 11.89
N VAL A 91 -8.73 18.15 11.06
CA VAL A 91 -7.30 18.26 11.40
C VAL A 91 -6.88 19.71 11.52
N ASN A 92 -7.22 20.51 10.52
CA ASN A 92 -6.91 21.92 10.50
C ASN A 92 -8.00 22.72 9.76
N PRO A 93 -8.87 23.44 10.50
CA PRO A 93 -9.94 24.24 9.90
C PRO A 93 -9.45 25.35 8.95
N SER A 94 -8.19 25.78 9.07
CA SER A 94 -7.64 26.85 8.24
C SER A 94 -7.20 26.41 6.85
N VAL A 95 -7.14 25.09 6.58
CA VAL A 95 -6.77 24.56 5.28
C VAL A 95 -7.86 24.92 4.27
N ILE A 96 -7.47 25.50 3.14
CA ILE A 96 -8.42 25.81 2.07
C ILE A 96 -8.77 24.52 1.33
N THR A 97 -10.05 24.14 1.32
CA THR A 97 -10.54 22.93 0.64
C THR A 97 -11.22 23.27 -0.67
N VAL A 98 -10.79 22.58 -1.73
CA VAL A 98 -11.29 22.80 -3.08
C VAL A 98 -11.74 21.47 -3.67
N LEU A 99 -12.97 21.43 -4.16
CA LEU A 99 -13.53 20.27 -4.85
C LEU A 99 -13.67 20.58 -6.34
N GLY A 100 -13.32 19.63 -7.20
CA GLY A 100 -13.46 19.74 -8.65
C GLY A 100 -13.89 18.42 -9.28
N GLY A 101 -13.81 18.35 -10.61
CA GLY A 101 -14.22 17.19 -11.39
C GLY A 101 -15.67 17.26 -11.87
N VAL A 102 -16.10 16.21 -12.57
CA VAL A 102 -17.37 16.20 -13.32
C VAL A 102 -18.58 16.39 -12.41
N HIS A 103 -18.65 15.69 -11.28
CA HIS A 103 -19.81 15.76 -10.40
C HIS A 103 -19.88 17.13 -9.70
N ALA A 104 -18.75 17.61 -9.18
CA ALA A 104 -18.67 18.92 -8.57
C ALA A 104 -19.03 20.05 -9.54
N SER A 105 -18.67 19.93 -10.81
CA SER A 105 -18.97 20.95 -11.83
C SER A 105 -20.45 21.12 -12.12
N PHE A 106 -21.27 20.07 -11.96
CA PHE A 106 -22.71 20.10 -12.22
C PHE A 106 -23.55 20.22 -10.95
N CYS A 107 -23.09 19.65 -9.83
CA CYS A 107 -23.82 19.59 -8.56
C CYS A 107 -23.27 20.56 -7.49
N PHE A 108 -22.52 21.59 -7.89
CA PHE A 108 -21.86 22.51 -6.96
C PHE A 108 -22.81 23.18 -5.96
N GLU A 109 -24.03 23.53 -6.37
CA GLU A 109 -24.99 24.21 -5.50
C GLU A 109 -25.41 23.31 -4.34
N GLU A 110 -25.79 22.07 -4.62
CA GLU A 110 -26.15 21.08 -3.60
C GLU A 110 -24.96 20.80 -2.67
N ILE A 111 -23.78 20.60 -3.25
CA ILE A 111 -22.55 20.33 -2.49
C ILE A 111 -22.26 21.47 -1.52
N LEU A 112 -22.19 22.71 -1.99
CA LEU A 112 -21.81 23.86 -1.18
C LEU A 112 -22.84 24.15 -0.08
N ARG A 113 -24.13 24.01 -0.36
CA ARG A 113 -25.20 24.25 0.62
C ARG A 113 -25.19 23.21 1.74
N ASN A 114 -24.89 21.96 1.42
CA ASN A 114 -24.98 20.85 2.37
C ASN A 114 -23.66 20.50 3.06
N ASN A 115 -22.51 20.98 2.56
CA ASN A 115 -21.19 20.58 3.05
C ASN A 115 -20.30 21.79 3.33
N ARG A 116 -20.26 22.23 4.59
CA ARG A 116 -19.40 23.34 5.05
C ARG A 116 -17.91 23.01 5.04
N ALA A 117 -17.54 21.76 4.82
CA ALA A 117 -16.15 21.35 4.67
C ALA A 117 -15.56 21.70 3.30
N VAL A 118 -16.37 22.14 2.34
CA VAL A 118 -15.93 22.57 1.00
C VAL A 118 -15.93 24.10 0.93
N ASP A 119 -14.75 24.72 0.83
CA ASP A 119 -14.68 26.19 0.72
C ASP A 119 -14.99 26.65 -0.71
N PHE A 120 -14.44 25.95 -1.71
CA PHE A 120 -14.56 26.30 -3.12
C PHE A 120 -14.86 25.08 -3.98
N VAL A 121 -15.68 25.29 -5.01
CA VAL A 121 -15.83 24.35 -6.12
C VAL A 121 -15.24 24.96 -7.39
N VAL A 122 -14.33 24.22 -8.02
CA VAL A 122 -13.79 24.54 -9.35
C VAL A 122 -14.59 23.79 -10.41
N ARG A 123 -15.20 24.54 -11.33
CA ARG A 123 -16.08 24.06 -12.39
C ARG A 123 -15.29 23.94 -13.71
N GLY A 124 -15.35 22.78 -14.35
CA GLY A 124 -14.61 22.50 -15.59
C GLY A 124 -13.13 22.19 -15.34
N GLU A 125 -12.26 22.71 -16.21
CA GLU A 125 -10.80 22.50 -16.13
C GLU A 125 -10.17 23.33 -15.00
N GLY A 126 -9.40 22.66 -14.15
CA GLY A 126 -8.87 23.23 -12.91
C GLY A 126 -7.49 23.85 -13.04
N GLU A 127 -6.77 23.56 -14.11
CA GLU A 127 -5.35 23.89 -14.29
C GLU A 127 -5.09 25.40 -14.23
N ILE A 128 -6.00 26.22 -14.76
CA ILE A 128 -5.91 27.69 -14.72
C ILE A 128 -6.70 28.25 -13.52
N THR A 129 -7.93 27.77 -13.32
CA THR A 129 -8.83 28.27 -12.26
C THR A 129 -8.22 28.13 -10.87
N ALA A 130 -7.60 26.99 -10.55
CA ALA A 130 -6.99 26.77 -9.24
C ALA A 130 -5.79 27.71 -9.02
N VAL A 131 -4.98 27.97 -10.05
CA VAL A 131 -3.86 28.91 -9.99
C VAL A 131 -4.35 30.33 -9.68
N GLU A 132 -5.37 30.79 -10.40
CA GLU A 132 -5.94 32.12 -10.18
C GLU A 132 -6.62 32.25 -8.81
N LEU A 133 -7.30 31.20 -8.35
CA LEU A 133 -7.89 31.13 -7.00
C LEU A 133 -6.81 31.35 -5.93
N PHE A 134 -5.73 30.56 -5.95
CA PHE A 134 -4.71 30.66 -4.91
C PHE A 134 -3.90 31.95 -4.96
N ARG A 135 -3.66 32.51 -6.15
CA ARG A 135 -3.08 33.86 -6.28
C ARG A 135 -3.99 34.91 -5.68
N SER A 136 -5.27 34.87 -6.01
CA SER A 136 -6.25 35.84 -5.52
C SER A 136 -6.41 35.77 -4.00
N LEU A 137 -6.42 34.56 -3.42
CA LEU A 137 -6.42 34.36 -1.97
C LEU A 137 -5.15 34.90 -1.29
N ASN A 138 -3.98 34.76 -1.93
CA ASN A 138 -2.71 35.29 -1.41
C ASN A 138 -2.62 36.81 -1.49
N GLU A 139 -3.13 37.40 -2.56
CA GLU A 139 -3.09 38.85 -2.82
C GLU A 139 -4.26 39.59 -2.15
N GLY A 140 -5.29 38.87 -1.71
CA GLY A 140 -6.52 39.44 -1.15
C GLY A 140 -7.37 40.15 -2.21
N THR A 141 -7.34 39.68 -3.46
CA THR A 141 -8.12 40.26 -4.56
C THR A 141 -9.53 39.68 -4.62
N ASP A 142 -10.40 40.31 -5.43
CA ASP A 142 -11.79 39.93 -5.55
C ASP A 142 -11.96 38.56 -6.25
N LEU A 143 -12.40 37.56 -5.49
CA LEU A 143 -12.64 36.20 -5.97
C LEU A 143 -13.75 36.11 -7.01
N THR A 144 -14.63 37.12 -7.13
CA THR A 144 -15.68 37.13 -8.15
C THR A 144 -15.13 37.26 -9.57
N LEU A 145 -13.87 37.67 -9.71
CA LEU A 145 -13.14 37.77 -10.98
C LEU A 145 -12.49 36.45 -11.41
N VAL A 146 -12.39 35.46 -10.52
CA VAL A 146 -11.81 34.15 -10.84
C VAL A 146 -12.86 33.33 -11.60
N GLN A 147 -12.73 33.21 -12.91
CA GLN A 147 -13.66 32.45 -13.75
C GLN A 147 -13.64 30.95 -13.42
N GLY A 148 -14.82 30.31 -13.44
CA GLY A 148 -14.99 28.88 -13.20
C GLY A 148 -15.11 28.50 -11.72
N LEU A 149 -15.45 29.43 -10.84
CA LEU A 149 -15.48 29.24 -9.39
C LEU A 149 -16.93 29.29 -8.85
N ALA A 150 -17.22 28.46 -7.86
CA ALA A 150 -18.43 28.58 -7.04
C ALA A 150 -18.05 28.45 -5.56
N PHE A 151 -18.64 29.29 -4.70
CA PHE A 151 -18.36 29.30 -3.26
C PHE A 151 -19.48 30.00 -2.48
N LEU A 152 -19.46 29.85 -1.16
CA LEU A 152 -20.35 30.57 -0.26
C LEU A 152 -19.66 31.81 0.32
N GLN A 153 -20.30 32.96 0.17
CA GLN A 153 -19.95 34.18 0.89
C GLN A 153 -20.99 34.41 2.00
N GLY A 154 -20.69 33.91 3.20
CA GLY A 154 -21.70 33.71 4.24
C GLY A 154 -22.66 32.59 3.82
N ASP A 155 -23.94 32.92 3.66
CA ASP A 155 -24.96 32.00 3.12
C ASP A 155 -25.32 32.26 1.65
N ARG A 156 -24.72 33.30 1.05
CA ARG A 156 -24.95 33.62 -0.35
C ARG A 156 -24.06 32.75 -1.24
N LEU A 157 -24.70 31.96 -2.10
CA LEU A 157 -24.02 31.27 -3.19
C LEU A 157 -23.53 32.28 -4.23
N VAL A 158 -22.21 32.29 -4.45
CA VAL A 158 -21.54 33.08 -5.48
C VAL A 158 -21.07 32.13 -6.56
N ILE A 159 -21.43 32.44 -7.80
CA ILE A 159 -21.07 31.67 -8.99
C ILE A 159 -20.43 32.66 -9.96
N THR A 160 -19.17 32.44 -10.30
CA THR A 160 -18.46 33.31 -11.25
C THR A 160 -18.72 32.88 -12.69
N GLU A 161 -18.32 33.75 -13.62
CA GLU A 161 -18.42 33.47 -15.06
C GLU A 161 -17.73 32.14 -15.38
N GLU A 162 -18.33 31.37 -16.28
CA GLU A 162 -17.79 30.09 -16.69
C GLU A 162 -16.48 30.26 -17.48
N ARG A 163 -15.43 29.50 -17.12
CA ARG A 163 -14.14 29.58 -17.80
C ARG A 163 -14.19 28.93 -19.19
N PRO A 164 -13.61 29.54 -20.24
CA PRO A 164 -13.36 28.88 -21.51
C PRO A 164 -12.48 27.64 -21.35
N LEU A 165 -12.77 26.57 -22.08
CA LEU A 165 -11.94 25.37 -22.08
C LEU A 165 -10.53 25.68 -22.64
N ILE A 166 -9.52 25.00 -22.12
CA ILE A 166 -8.10 25.19 -22.48
C ILE A 166 -7.89 24.74 -23.93
N ASP A 167 -7.66 25.67 -24.85
CA ASP A 167 -7.52 25.36 -26.28
C ASP A 167 -6.15 24.71 -26.59
N ASP A 168 -5.06 25.32 -26.11
CA ASP A 168 -3.70 24.81 -26.29
C ASP A 168 -3.35 23.75 -25.25
N LEU A 169 -3.64 22.48 -25.58
CA LEU A 169 -3.30 21.34 -24.72
C LEU A 169 -1.79 21.05 -24.64
N ASP A 170 -0.99 21.52 -25.60
CA ASP A 170 0.47 21.32 -25.59
C ASP A 170 1.16 22.16 -24.50
N SER A 171 0.49 23.21 -24.02
CA SER A 171 0.94 24.05 -22.91
C SER A 171 0.91 23.35 -21.54
N LEU A 172 0.16 22.25 -21.42
CA LEU A 172 0.01 21.51 -20.17
C LEU A 172 1.23 20.62 -19.91
N LEU A 173 2.03 21.01 -18.92
CA LEU A 173 3.20 20.24 -18.50
C LEU A 173 2.82 19.27 -17.37
N PRO A 174 3.11 17.97 -17.47
CA PRO A 174 2.83 17.01 -16.41
C PRO A 174 3.88 17.05 -15.29
N ALA A 175 3.48 16.80 -14.05
CA ALA A 175 4.39 16.61 -12.91
C ALA A 175 4.62 15.11 -12.58
N TRP A 176 5.08 14.34 -13.58
CA TRP A 176 5.29 12.88 -13.46
C TRP A 176 6.26 12.45 -12.36
N ASP A 177 7.10 13.36 -11.88
CA ASP A 177 8.04 13.16 -10.78
C ASP A 177 7.38 13.16 -9.39
N LEU A 178 6.11 13.59 -9.26
CA LEU A 178 5.39 13.63 -7.99
C LEU A 178 4.71 12.33 -7.58
N ILE A 179 4.70 11.31 -8.45
CA ILE A 179 4.07 10.02 -8.18
C ILE A 179 5.12 8.92 -8.03
N ASP A 180 4.82 7.90 -7.21
CA ASP A 180 5.67 6.72 -7.05
C ASP A 180 5.31 5.67 -8.09
N TRP A 181 6.13 5.58 -9.15
CA TRP A 181 5.92 4.68 -10.29
C TRP A 181 5.94 3.19 -9.95
N ASN A 182 6.33 2.80 -8.74
CA ASN A 182 6.23 1.41 -8.30
C ASN A 182 4.79 0.99 -7.99
N ASN A 183 3.88 1.95 -7.81
CA ASN A 183 2.49 1.67 -7.46
C ASN A 183 1.61 1.33 -8.68
N TYR A 184 2.08 1.62 -9.90
CA TYR A 184 1.26 1.57 -11.12
C TYR A 184 1.69 0.44 -12.06
N TYR A 185 0.82 -0.57 -12.20
CA TYR A 185 1.08 -1.75 -13.01
C TYR A 185 -0.20 -2.29 -13.63
N TYR A 186 -0.06 -2.92 -14.80
CA TYR A 186 -1.12 -3.63 -15.50
C TYR A 186 -0.94 -5.13 -15.28
N LYS A 187 -1.85 -5.74 -14.52
CA LYS A 187 -1.79 -7.14 -14.07
C LYS A 187 -1.78 -8.14 -15.23
N ILE A 188 -2.58 -7.90 -16.27
CA ILE A 188 -2.77 -8.85 -17.39
C ILE A 188 -1.45 -9.15 -18.13
N THR A 189 -0.63 -8.13 -18.36
CA THR A 189 0.67 -8.28 -19.03
C THR A 189 1.87 -8.11 -18.09
N ASN A 190 1.63 -7.89 -16.79
CA ASN A 190 2.63 -7.60 -15.77
C ASN A 190 3.62 -6.49 -16.19
N ARG A 191 3.10 -5.34 -16.65
CA ARG A 191 3.90 -4.21 -17.14
C ARG A 191 3.59 -2.95 -16.36
N ARG A 192 4.59 -2.09 -16.13
CA ARG A 192 4.38 -0.77 -15.54
C ARG A 192 3.43 0.05 -16.42
N LEU A 193 2.38 0.60 -15.80
CA LEU A 193 1.27 1.25 -16.46
C LEU A 193 1.38 2.77 -16.35
N GLY A 194 1.27 3.45 -17.49
CA GLY A 194 0.98 4.88 -17.59
C GLY A 194 -0.47 5.10 -18.03
N LEU A 195 -1.00 6.27 -17.69
CA LEU A 195 -2.26 6.79 -18.22
C LEU A 195 -1.91 8.10 -18.92
N MET A 196 -2.41 8.33 -20.13
CA MET A 196 -2.12 9.56 -20.89
C MET A 196 -3.35 10.05 -21.62
N SER A 197 -3.40 11.35 -21.91
CA SER A 197 -4.41 11.94 -22.78
C SER A 197 -3.73 12.58 -23.99
N SER A 198 -4.17 12.19 -25.17
CA SER A 198 -3.79 12.83 -26.44
C SER A 198 -4.77 13.95 -26.81
N SER A 199 -6.01 13.89 -26.32
CA SER A 199 -7.07 14.84 -26.62
C SER A 199 -8.05 14.95 -25.45
N ARG A 200 -8.82 16.04 -25.42
CA ARG A 200 -9.89 16.27 -24.43
C ARG A 200 -11.20 16.58 -25.12
N GLY A 201 -12.25 15.89 -24.70
CA GLY A 201 -13.62 16.14 -25.12
C GLY A 201 -14.13 15.28 -26.26
N CYS A 202 -15.44 15.37 -26.49
CA CYS A 202 -16.15 14.61 -27.52
C CYS A 202 -17.32 15.45 -28.07
N PRO A 203 -17.45 15.61 -29.40
CA PRO A 203 -18.52 16.39 -30.00
C PRO A 203 -19.83 15.63 -30.15
N HIS A 204 -19.84 14.31 -29.90
CA HIS A 204 -21.05 13.50 -29.92
C HIS A 204 -21.97 13.83 -28.74
N ARG A 205 -23.29 13.67 -28.92
CA ARG A 205 -24.31 14.06 -27.93
C ARG A 205 -25.10 12.86 -27.44
N CYS A 206 -24.40 11.80 -27.02
CA CYS A 206 -25.03 10.59 -26.51
C CYS A 206 -25.78 10.89 -25.21
N SER A 207 -27.08 10.58 -25.14
CA SER A 207 -27.99 11.07 -24.08
C SER A 207 -27.68 10.57 -22.67
N PHE A 208 -26.96 9.45 -22.56
CA PHE A 208 -26.53 8.84 -21.29
C PHE A 208 -25.14 9.31 -20.82
N CYS A 209 -24.37 10.00 -21.66
CA CYS A 209 -22.97 10.28 -21.42
C CYS A 209 -22.74 11.67 -20.80
N SER A 210 -21.96 11.74 -19.73
CA SER A 210 -21.59 13.00 -19.08
C SER A 210 -20.50 13.79 -19.81
N GLN A 211 -19.67 13.11 -20.62
CA GLN A 211 -18.45 13.69 -21.18
C GLN A 211 -18.74 14.87 -22.11
N HIS A 212 -19.71 14.73 -23.00
CA HIS A 212 -20.04 15.81 -23.93
C HIS A 212 -20.65 17.04 -23.24
N LEU A 213 -21.28 16.85 -22.06
CA LEU A 213 -21.77 17.97 -21.25
C LEU A 213 -20.60 18.70 -20.61
N PHE A 214 -19.68 17.95 -19.98
CA PHE A 214 -18.52 18.51 -19.30
C PHE A 214 -17.61 19.26 -20.27
N TRP A 215 -17.38 18.68 -21.44
CA TRP A 215 -16.54 19.25 -22.51
C TRP A 215 -17.32 20.12 -23.51
N ARG A 216 -18.58 20.46 -23.21
CA ARG A 216 -19.43 21.37 -24.00
C ARG A 216 -19.54 21.01 -25.49
N GLY A 217 -19.49 19.72 -25.82
CA GLY A 217 -19.52 19.21 -27.19
C GLY A 217 -18.31 19.64 -28.04
N THR A 218 -17.18 19.96 -27.41
CA THR A 218 -15.94 20.35 -28.10
C THR A 218 -14.93 19.22 -28.09
N TYR A 219 -13.99 19.27 -29.04
CA TYR A 219 -12.85 18.37 -29.15
C TYR A 219 -11.60 19.22 -29.33
N ARG A 220 -10.58 18.98 -28.50
CA ARG A 220 -9.28 19.67 -28.54
C ARG A 220 -8.16 18.66 -28.52
N GLU A 221 -7.11 18.91 -29.26
CA GLU A 221 -6.07 17.93 -29.57
C GLU A 221 -4.67 18.44 -29.25
N ARG A 222 -3.82 17.55 -28.73
CA ARG A 222 -2.38 17.79 -28.63
C ARG A 222 -1.71 17.58 -29.98
N SER A 223 -0.61 18.25 -30.26
CA SER A 223 0.17 17.93 -31.45
C SER A 223 0.74 16.50 -31.37
N PRO A 224 0.85 15.76 -32.50
CA PRO A 224 1.42 14.41 -32.50
C PRO A 224 2.81 14.35 -31.87
N GLN A 225 3.66 15.35 -32.13
CA GLN A 225 5.02 15.42 -31.60
C GLN A 225 5.03 15.63 -30.09
N ASN A 226 4.15 16.51 -29.56
CA ASN A 226 4.05 16.76 -28.13
C ASN A 226 3.63 15.49 -27.37
N PHE A 227 2.59 14.80 -27.85
CA PHE A 227 2.13 13.53 -27.27
C PHE A 227 3.23 12.45 -27.29
N VAL A 228 3.85 12.18 -28.44
CA VAL A 228 4.87 11.13 -28.56
C VAL A 228 6.14 11.46 -27.77
N SER A 229 6.48 12.74 -27.62
CA SER A 229 7.60 13.15 -26.77
C SER A 229 7.36 12.83 -25.30
N GLU A 230 6.13 13.04 -24.81
CA GLU A 230 5.78 12.65 -23.43
C GLU A 230 5.74 11.13 -23.26
N VAL A 231 5.24 10.38 -24.25
CA VAL A 231 5.34 8.91 -24.27
C VAL A 231 6.79 8.46 -24.12
N GLU A 232 7.72 9.08 -24.86
CA GLU A 232 9.14 8.76 -24.81
C GLU A 232 9.76 9.06 -23.44
N VAL A 233 9.33 10.12 -22.76
CA VAL A 233 9.72 10.42 -21.37
C VAL A 233 9.26 9.32 -20.43
N LEU A 234 7.98 8.91 -20.49
CA LEU A 234 7.43 7.83 -19.68
C LEU A 234 8.16 6.50 -19.89
N TYR A 235 8.44 6.17 -21.15
CA TYR A 235 9.16 4.95 -21.51
C TYR A 235 10.60 4.93 -20.99
N LYS A 236 11.36 6.02 -21.21
CA LYS A 236 12.80 6.09 -20.91
C LYS A 236 13.11 6.39 -19.45
N GLN A 237 12.41 7.33 -18.83
CA GLN A 237 12.72 7.80 -17.48
C GLN A 237 12.00 7.00 -16.41
N TYR A 238 10.74 6.65 -16.67
CA TYR A 238 9.88 6.00 -15.69
C TYR A 238 9.63 4.53 -15.98
N GLY A 239 10.24 3.96 -17.03
CA GLY A 239 10.15 2.52 -17.31
C GLY A 239 8.75 2.04 -17.67
N VAL A 240 7.86 2.93 -18.12
CA VAL A 240 6.49 2.57 -18.54
C VAL A 240 6.55 1.67 -19.77
N ARG A 241 5.73 0.63 -19.79
CA ARG A 241 5.66 -0.38 -20.86
C ARG A 241 4.24 -0.67 -21.33
N MET A 242 3.24 -0.13 -20.65
CA MET A 242 1.82 -0.14 -21.05
C MET A 242 1.27 1.27 -20.85
N ILE A 243 0.56 1.83 -21.82
CA ILE A 243 -0.14 3.10 -21.70
C ILE A 243 -1.62 2.89 -22.01
N MET A 244 -2.49 3.35 -21.12
CA MET A 244 -3.90 3.51 -21.42
C MET A 244 -4.16 4.97 -21.85
N LEU A 245 -4.94 5.16 -22.90
CA LEU A 245 -5.40 6.47 -23.32
C LEU A 245 -6.70 6.81 -22.59
N ALA A 246 -6.70 7.93 -21.87
CA ALA A 246 -7.83 8.46 -21.13
C ALA A 246 -8.70 9.42 -21.97
N ASP A 247 -8.40 9.54 -23.26
CA ASP A 247 -9.16 10.35 -24.20
C ASP A 247 -10.61 9.90 -24.27
N GLU A 248 -11.56 10.84 -24.20
CA GLU A 248 -12.97 10.53 -24.48
C GLU A 248 -13.21 10.16 -25.94
N TYR A 249 -12.31 10.60 -26.84
CA TYR A 249 -12.41 10.29 -28.26
C TYR A 249 -11.07 10.37 -29.02
N THR A 250 -10.21 9.37 -28.83
CA THR A 250 -8.85 9.30 -29.39
C THR A 250 -8.77 9.57 -30.91
N THR A 251 -9.64 8.95 -31.70
CA THR A 251 -9.48 8.84 -33.17
C THR A 251 -10.32 9.83 -33.97
N TYR A 252 -10.97 10.81 -33.35
CA TYR A 252 -11.86 11.75 -34.05
C TYR A 252 -11.21 12.36 -35.30
N ASN A 253 -9.98 12.88 -35.16
CA ASN A 253 -9.18 13.37 -36.27
C ASN A 253 -8.26 12.25 -36.82
N ARG A 254 -8.76 11.52 -37.83
CA ARG A 254 -8.04 10.42 -38.50
C ARG A 254 -6.61 10.81 -38.90
N ARG A 255 -6.44 11.97 -39.54
CA ARG A 255 -5.14 12.40 -40.08
C ARG A 255 -4.12 12.62 -38.97
N ARG A 256 -4.53 13.27 -37.88
CA ARG A 256 -3.70 13.45 -36.69
C ARG A 256 -3.34 12.11 -36.05
N TRP A 257 -4.34 11.23 -35.89
CA TRP A 257 -4.11 9.93 -35.26
C TRP A 257 -3.12 9.07 -36.06
N GLU A 258 -3.25 9.03 -37.39
CA GLU A 258 -2.29 8.34 -38.25
C GLU A 258 -0.86 8.89 -38.09
N GLN A 259 -0.70 10.22 -37.94
CA GLN A 259 0.61 10.82 -37.65
C GLN A 259 1.19 10.38 -36.30
N ILE A 260 0.34 10.22 -35.27
CA ILE A 260 0.77 9.67 -33.97
C ILE A 260 1.26 8.23 -34.15
N LEU A 261 0.51 7.39 -34.88
CA LEU A 261 0.91 6.01 -35.15
C LEU A 261 2.25 5.95 -35.89
N ASP A 262 2.43 6.75 -36.94
CA ASP A 262 3.67 6.80 -37.73
C ASP A 262 4.88 7.17 -36.85
N LEU A 263 4.73 8.17 -35.98
CA LEU A 263 5.77 8.56 -35.03
C LEU A 263 6.07 7.48 -33.98
N LEU A 264 5.07 6.78 -33.47
CA LEU A 264 5.26 5.67 -32.53
C LEU A 264 6.01 4.50 -33.19
N ILE A 265 5.66 4.17 -34.44
CA ILE A 265 6.34 3.14 -35.23
C ILE A 265 7.81 3.52 -35.48
N GLU A 266 8.09 4.79 -35.80
CA GLU A 266 9.44 5.29 -36.00
C GLU A 266 10.33 5.11 -34.77
N LYS A 267 9.76 5.33 -33.57
CA LYS A 267 10.48 5.25 -32.28
C LYS A 267 10.85 3.82 -31.86
N LYS A 268 10.16 2.79 -32.38
CA LYS A 268 10.45 1.36 -32.11
C LYS A 268 10.56 1.02 -30.61
N MET A 269 9.62 1.53 -29.80
CA MET A 269 9.58 1.26 -28.36
C MET A 269 8.84 -0.06 -28.09
N ASP A 270 9.36 -0.88 -27.15
CA ASP A 270 8.60 -2.01 -26.58
C ASP A 270 7.51 -1.46 -25.64
N LEU A 271 6.44 -0.96 -26.24
CA LEU A 271 5.36 -0.24 -25.57
C LEU A 271 4.03 -0.68 -26.14
N HIS A 272 3.09 -0.94 -25.24
CA HIS A 272 1.74 -1.32 -25.59
C HIS A 272 0.74 -0.22 -25.25
N PHE A 273 -0.32 -0.11 -26.06
CA PHE A 273 -1.41 0.83 -25.85
C PHE A 273 -2.76 0.13 -25.72
N SER A 274 -3.56 0.62 -24.77
CA SER A 274 -5.01 0.40 -24.70
C SER A 274 -5.72 1.72 -24.94
N MET A 275 -6.84 1.69 -25.66
CA MET A 275 -7.59 2.91 -25.98
C MET A 275 -9.07 2.60 -26.18
N GLU A 276 -9.87 3.66 -26.15
CA GLU A 276 -11.28 3.59 -26.53
C GLU A 276 -11.55 4.35 -27.83
N THR A 277 -12.50 3.85 -28.61
CA THR A 277 -13.03 4.52 -29.80
C THR A 277 -14.44 4.04 -30.15
N ARG A 278 -14.96 4.47 -31.30
CA ARG A 278 -16.27 4.16 -31.83
C ARG A 278 -16.18 3.12 -32.94
N VAL A 279 -17.24 2.33 -33.09
CA VAL A 279 -17.40 1.34 -34.17
C VAL A 279 -17.18 1.98 -35.55
N GLU A 280 -17.79 3.13 -35.82
CA GLU A 280 -17.66 3.85 -37.10
C GLU A 280 -16.22 4.23 -37.44
N ASP A 281 -15.40 4.53 -36.44
CA ASP A 281 -14.00 4.90 -36.64
C ASP A 281 -13.13 3.69 -37.00
N VAL A 282 -13.42 2.52 -36.43
CA VAL A 282 -12.79 1.26 -36.84
C VAL A 282 -13.09 0.96 -38.32
N LEU A 283 -14.34 1.14 -38.75
CA LEU A 283 -14.74 0.95 -40.14
C LEU A 283 -14.05 1.95 -41.09
N ARG A 284 -14.00 3.22 -40.68
CA ARG A 284 -13.30 4.29 -41.40
C ARG A 284 -11.82 4.00 -41.56
N ASP A 285 -11.18 3.45 -40.54
CA ASP A 285 -9.73 3.26 -40.45
C ASP A 285 -9.26 1.88 -40.90
N ARG A 286 -10.12 1.11 -41.57
CA ARG A 286 -9.86 -0.27 -42.02
C ARG A 286 -8.57 -0.44 -42.85
N ASP A 287 -8.15 0.60 -43.57
CA ASP A 287 -6.95 0.63 -44.40
C ASP A 287 -5.65 0.91 -43.60
N ILE A 288 -5.78 1.35 -42.34
CA ILE A 288 -4.66 1.72 -41.46
C ILE A 288 -4.61 0.92 -40.15
N LEU A 289 -5.54 0.00 -39.87
CA LEU A 289 -5.53 -0.83 -38.65
C LEU A 289 -4.22 -1.61 -38.42
N TRP A 290 -3.50 -1.97 -39.49
CA TRP A 290 -2.17 -2.57 -39.37
C TRP A 290 -1.16 -1.63 -38.70
N LYS A 291 -1.27 -0.30 -38.90
CA LYS A 291 -0.45 0.71 -38.22
C LYS A 291 -0.76 0.76 -36.73
N TYR A 292 -2.03 0.58 -36.34
CA TYR A 292 -2.43 0.54 -34.93
C TYR A 292 -1.64 -0.56 -34.22
N ARG A 293 -1.69 -1.78 -34.79
CA ARG A 293 -0.98 -2.92 -34.23
C ARG A 293 0.53 -2.71 -34.20
N GLN A 294 1.11 -2.19 -35.28
CA GLN A 294 2.55 -1.94 -35.37
C GLN A 294 3.04 -0.85 -34.40
N ALA A 295 2.21 0.17 -34.14
CA ALA A 295 2.49 1.23 -33.16
C ALA A 295 2.36 0.76 -31.71
N GLY A 296 1.89 -0.49 -31.48
CA GLY A 296 1.72 -1.08 -30.16
C GLY A 296 0.30 -1.03 -29.61
N VAL A 297 -0.70 -0.53 -30.36
CA VAL A 297 -2.11 -0.63 -29.96
C VAL A 297 -2.50 -2.11 -29.98
N MET A 298 -2.77 -2.64 -28.80
CA MET A 298 -3.05 -4.06 -28.61
C MET A 298 -4.45 -4.33 -28.10
N HIS A 299 -5.09 -3.34 -27.50
CA HIS A 299 -6.40 -3.48 -26.89
C HIS A 299 -7.25 -2.24 -27.24
N MET A 300 -8.44 -2.47 -27.77
CA MET A 300 -9.40 -1.42 -28.11
C MET A 300 -10.76 -1.71 -27.49
N TYR A 301 -11.24 -0.76 -26.69
CA TYR A 301 -12.62 -0.70 -26.24
C TYR A 301 -13.47 0.01 -27.28
N ILE A 302 -14.58 -0.61 -27.70
CA ILE A 302 -15.56 -0.01 -28.59
C ILE A 302 -16.96 -0.06 -27.99
N GLY A 303 -17.61 1.11 -27.92
CA GLY A 303 -18.96 1.22 -27.39
C GLY A 303 -20.02 0.75 -28.39
N VAL A 304 -20.42 -0.53 -28.29
CA VAL A 304 -21.56 -1.11 -29.04
C VAL A 304 -22.88 -0.67 -28.40
N GLU A 305 -22.94 -0.68 -27.07
CA GLU A 305 -24.04 -0.29 -26.18
C GLU A 305 -25.35 -1.07 -26.34
N SER A 306 -25.81 -1.35 -27.55
CA SER A 306 -27.03 -2.11 -27.78
C SER A 306 -27.00 -2.84 -29.10
N VAL A 307 -27.73 -3.95 -29.14
CA VAL A 307 -27.95 -4.76 -30.35
C VAL A 307 -29.26 -4.37 -31.06
N PHE A 308 -30.03 -3.45 -30.46
CA PHE A 308 -31.29 -2.95 -30.97
C PHE A 308 -31.12 -1.53 -31.50
N GLN A 309 -31.52 -1.30 -32.76
CA GLN A 309 -31.42 0.02 -33.37
C GLN A 309 -32.24 1.07 -32.62
N SER A 310 -33.44 0.70 -32.13
CA SER A 310 -34.29 1.60 -31.33
C SER A 310 -33.58 2.15 -30.08
N SER A 311 -32.80 1.32 -29.39
CA SER A 311 -32.03 1.74 -28.22
C SER A 311 -30.87 2.66 -28.61
N LEU A 312 -30.15 2.35 -29.71
CA LEU A 312 -29.07 3.20 -30.23
C LEU A 312 -29.57 4.59 -30.66
N ASP A 313 -30.74 4.64 -31.28
CA ASP A 313 -31.40 5.88 -31.70
C ASP A 313 -31.82 6.71 -30.48
N ARG A 314 -32.42 6.07 -29.46
CA ARG A 314 -32.77 6.70 -28.18
C ARG A 314 -31.54 7.25 -27.45
N TYR A 315 -30.43 6.52 -27.50
CA TYR A 315 -29.16 6.97 -26.96
C TYR A 315 -28.50 8.08 -27.77
N ASN A 316 -29.02 8.39 -28.96
CA ASN A 316 -28.38 9.28 -29.92
C ASN A 316 -26.91 8.85 -30.18
N LYS A 317 -26.68 7.53 -30.28
CA LYS A 317 -25.34 6.98 -30.49
C LYS A 317 -24.86 7.28 -31.90
N GLY A 318 -25.76 7.33 -32.90
CA GLY A 318 -25.38 7.50 -34.31
C GLY A 318 -24.54 6.31 -34.80
N LEU A 319 -25.03 5.11 -34.52
CA LEU A 319 -24.43 3.82 -34.86
C LEU A 319 -25.53 2.94 -35.46
N GLU A 320 -25.23 2.27 -36.57
CA GLU A 320 -26.04 1.19 -37.11
C GLU A 320 -25.66 -0.13 -36.41
N ALA A 321 -26.61 -0.84 -35.80
CA ALA A 321 -26.31 -2.05 -35.02
C ALA A 321 -25.54 -3.12 -35.82
N ALA A 322 -25.77 -3.20 -37.14
CA ALA A 322 -25.08 -4.13 -38.03
C ALA A 322 -23.57 -3.85 -38.19
N ASN A 323 -23.14 -2.60 -38.00
CA ASN A 323 -21.74 -2.19 -38.18
C ASN A 323 -20.82 -2.76 -37.09
N SER A 324 -21.36 -3.02 -35.89
CA SER A 324 -20.61 -3.57 -34.76
C SER A 324 -19.91 -4.89 -35.09
N ARG A 325 -20.59 -5.79 -35.81
CA ARG A 325 -20.03 -7.09 -36.20
C ARG A 325 -18.82 -6.94 -37.14
N GLU A 326 -18.90 -6.04 -38.11
CA GLU A 326 -17.81 -5.82 -39.06
C GLU A 326 -16.61 -5.15 -38.37
N ALA A 327 -16.83 -4.20 -37.48
CA ALA A 327 -15.74 -3.57 -36.73
C ALA A 327 -14.99 -4.58 -35.83
N ILE A 328 -15.71 -5.43 -35.10
CA ILE A 328 -15.10 -6.48 -34.27
C ILE A 328 -14.25 -7.42 -35.12
N LYS A 329 -14.78 -7.82 -36.28
CA LYS A 329 -14.05 -8.67 -37.24
C LYS A 329 -12.77 -8.00 -37.73
N LEU A 330 -12.81 -6.71 -38.09
CA LEU A 330 -11.63 -5.97 -38.55
C LEU A 330 -10.54 -5.86 -37.48
N LEU A 331 -10.93 -5.67 -36.21
CA LEU A 331 -9.97 -5.65 -35.10
C LEU A 331 -9.34 -7.02 -34.85
N ASP A 332 -10.13 -8.09 -34.92
CA ASP A 332 -9.64 -9.47 -34.82
C ASP A 332 -8.63 -9.79 -35.94
N GLU A 333 -8.95 -9.44 -37.19
CA GLU A 333 -8.05 -9.59 -38.35
C GLU A 333 -6.76 -8.76 -38.21
N ALA A 334 -6.82 -7.59 -37.55
CA ALA A 334 -5.66 -6.77 -37.23
C ALA A 334 -4.85 -7.28 -36.02
N GLY A 335 -5.31 -8.32 -35.33
CA GLY A 335 -4.67 -8.89 -34.15
C GLY A 335 -4.77 -7.99 -32.92
N ILE A 336 -5.80 -7.14 -32.84
CA ILE A 336 -6.09 -6.23 -31.74
C ILE A 336 -7.18 -6.87 -30.86
N ILE A 337 -6.95 -6.90 -29.55
CA ILE A 337 -7.94 -7.40 -28.59
C ILE A 337 -9.12 -6.43 -28.59
N THR A 338 -10.33 -6.95 -28.73
CA THR A 338 -11.55 -6.15 -28.78
C THR A 338 -12.37 -6.29 -27.51
N GLU A 339 -12.63 -5.18 -26.82
CA GLU A 339 -13.56 -5.10 -25.70
C GLU A 339 -14.81 -4.31 -26.11
N CYS A 340 -16.00 -4.84 -25.80
CA CYS A 340 -17.28 -4.22 -26.15
C CYS A 340 -18.17 -4.04 -24.92
N SER A 341 -18.87 -2.91 -24.84
CA SER A 341 -19.97 -2.71 -23.89
C SER A 341 -21.34 -3.04 -24.48
N PHE A 342 -22.20 -3.57 -23.62
CA PHE A 342 -23.64 -3.72 -23.83
C PHE A 342 -24.35 -3.15 -22.61
N ILE A 343 -25.17 -2.12 -22.81
CA ILE A 343 -25.96 -1.49 -21.76
C ILE A 343 -27.27 -2.29 -21.60
N SER A 344 -27.56 -2.66 -20.37
CA SER A 344 -28.76 -3.39 -19.94
C SER A 344 -29.48 -2.64 -18.82
N GLY A 345 -30.73 -3.02 -18.54
CA GLY A 345 -31.50 -2.48 -17.42
C GLY A 345 -32.23 -1.17 -17.72
N ASN A 346 -32.42 -0.83 -18.99
CA ASN A 346 -33.34 0.25 -19.37
C ASN A 346 -34.78 -0.05 -18.90
N LEU A 347 -35.65 0.97 -18.87
CA LEU A 347 -37.06 0.80 -18.43
C LEU A 347 -37.82 -0.31 -19.18
N GLU A 348 -37.55 -0.46 -20.48
CA GLU A 348 -38.21 -1.43 -21.34
C GLU A 348 -37.50 -2.78 -21.40
N GLU A 349 -36.38 -2.96 -20.68
CA GLU A 349 -35.63 -4.21 -20.66
C GLU A 349 -36.51 -5.36 -20.14
N THR A 350 -36.44 -6.52 -20.81
CA THR A 350 -37.11 -7.76 -20.44
C THR A 350 -36.10 -8.91 -20.42
N PRO A 351 -36.41 -10.05 -19.78
CA PRO A 351 -35.54 -11.22 -19.83
C PRO A 351 -35.26 -11.67 -21.28
N ASP A 352 -36.26 -11.57 -22.16
CA ASP A 352 -36.13 -11.91 -23.58
C ASP A 352 -35.16 -10.97 -24.32
N THR A 353 -35.17 -9.66 -24.03
CA THR A 353 -34.25 -8.70 -24.67
C THR A 353 -32.81 -8.87 -24.18
N MET A 354 -32.61 -9.24 -22.91
CA MET A 354 -31.30 -9.62 -22.39
C MET A 354 -30.78 -10.92 -23.02
N GLN A 355 -31.65 -11.91 -23.20
CA GLN A 355 -31.29 -13.14 -23.91
C GLN A 355 -30.90 -12.88 -25.37
N GLN A 356 -31.63 -11.98 -26.07
CA GLN A 356 -31.27 -11.55 -27.42
C GLN A 356 -29.94 -10.81 -27.46
N THR A 357 -29.66 -9.97 -26.47
CA THR A 357 -28.37 -9.28 -26.30
C THR A 357 -27.24 -10.29 -26.12
N LEU A 358 -27.40 -11.29 -25.26
CA LEU A 358 -26.44 -12.38 -25.10
C LEU A 358 -26.22 -13.15 -26.40
N GLN A 359 -27.29 -13.53 -27.11
CA GLN A 359 -27.19 -14.26 -28.37
C GLN A 359 -26.43 -13.46 -29.43
N LYS A 360 -26.65 -12.14 -29.48
CA LYS A 360 -25.95 -11.24 -30.38
C LYS A 360 -24.50 -11.00 -29.96
N ALA A 361 -24.20 -10.91 -28.67
CA ALA A 361 -22.83 -10.83 -28.18
C ALA A 361 -22.02 -12.08 -28.57
N LEU A 362 -22.62 -13.28 -28.47
CA LEU A 362 -22.01 -14.53 -28.95
C LEU A 362 -21.82 -14.53 -30.47
N GLU A 363 -22.77 -13.98 -31.25
CA GLU A 363 -22.64 -13.87 -32.71
C GLU A 363 -21.55 -12.88 -33.13
N PHE A 364 -21.49 -11.72 -32.48
CA PHE A 364 -20.51 -10.67 -32.73
C PHE A 364 -19.11 -11.11 -32.29
N ASN A 365 -19.04 -11.92 -31.24
CA ASN A 365 -17.84 -12.55 -30.70
C ASN A 365 -16.67 -11.57 -30.39
N PRO A 366 -16.90 -10.48 -29.63
CA PRO A 366 -15.79 -9.67 -29.13
C PRO A 366 -14.87 -10.50 -28.24
N ASP A 367 -13.64 -10.03 -28.02
CA ASP A 367 -12.72 -10.74 -27.13
C ASP A 367 -13.17 -10.64 -25.67
N LEU A 368 -13.54 -9.43 -25.24
CA LEU A 368 -14.10 -9.13 -23.93
C LEU A 368 -15.47 -8.46 -24.09
N ALA A 369 -16.42 -8.83 -23.24
CA ALA A 369 -17.75 -8.23 -23.21
C ALA A 369 -18.10 -7.73 -21.81
N HIS A 370 -18.54 -6.48 -21.73
CA HIS A 370 -19.03 -5.84 -20.52
C HIS A 370 -20.53 -5.62 -20.64
N PHE A 371 -21.30 -6.37 -19.85
CA PHE A 371 -22.73 -6.13 -19.68
C PHE A 371 -22.90 -5.14 -18.52
N LEU A 372 -23.14 -3.88 -18.88
CA LEU A 372 -23.19 -2.74 -17.96
C LEU A 372 -24.65 -2.37 -17.67
N LEU A 373 -24.95 -1.97 -16.44
CA LEU A 373 -26.27 -1.48 -16.07
C LEU A 373 -26.38 0.03 -16.30
N ILE A 374 -27.52 0.45 -16.84
CA ILE A 374 -27.81 1.88 -17.03
C ILE A 374 -27.73 2.63 -15.70
N THR A 375 -26.93 3.71 -15.69
CA THR A 375 -26.73 4.55 -14.51
C THR A 375 -27.08 6.00 -14.90
N PRO A 376 -28.25 6.51 -14.47
CA PRO A 376 -28.63 7.88 -14.77
C PRO A 376 -27.87 8.87 -13.88
N TRP A 377 -26.96 9.65 -14.46
CA TRP A 377 -26.26 10.70 -13.71
C TRP A 377 -27.20 11.88 -13.44
N PRO A 378 -27.23 12.47 -12.24
CA PRO A 378 -28.16 13.55 -11.87
C PRO A 378 -28.25 14.75 -12.84
N TYR A 379 -27.22 14.96 -13.64
CA TYR A 379 -27.08 16.07 -14.58
C TYR A 379 -27.18 15.67 -16.06
N THR A 380 -27.44 14.39 -16.37
CA THR A 380 -27.64 13.95 -17.77
C THR A 380 -29.10 14.04 -18.21
N PRO A 381 -29.37 14.24 -19.51
CA PRO A 381 -30.73 14.26 -20.05
C PRO A 381 -31.57 13.04 -19.67
N LEU A 382 -30.94 11.86 -19.60
CA LEU A 382 -31.61 10.62 -19.27
C LEU A 382 -32.10 10.55 -17.80
N TYR A 383 -31.54 11.36 -16.90
CA TYR A 383 -31.90 11.32 -15.49
C TYR A 383 -33.35 11.68 -15.23
N GLU A 384 -33.85 12.77 -15.83
CA GLU A 384 -35.24 13.20 -15.60
C GLU A 384 -36.26 12.15 -16.05
N GLU A 385 -35.94 11.41 -17.12
CA GLU A 385 -36.76 10.29 -17.59
C GLU A 385 -36.75 9.12 -16.60
N LEU A 386 -35.58 8.75 -16.09
CA LEU A 386 -35.40 7.57 -15.24
C LEU A 386 -35.67 7.84 -13.76
N LYS A 387 -35.69 9.10 -13.32
CA LYS A 387 -35.87 9.53 -11.93
C LYS A 387 -37.05 8.89 -11.19
N PRO A 388 -38.24 8.70 -11.78
CA PRO A 388 -39.37 8.04 -11.10
C PRO A 388 -39.13 6.55 -10.80
N HIS A 389 -38.13 5.95 -11.45
CA HIS A 389 -37.81 4.52 -11.39
C HIS A 389 -36.45 4.23 -10.73
N ILE A 390 -35.78 5.26 -10.21
CA ILE A 390 -34.57 5.10 -9.41
C ILE A 390 -34.94 4.46 -8.08
N ILE A 391 -34.27 3.36 -7.76
CA ILE A 391 -34.46 2.60 -6.52
C ILE A 391 -33.25 2.72 -5.57
N GLU A 392 -32.14 3.23 -6.07
CA GLU A 392 -30.90 3.41 -5.30
C GLU A 392 -30.42 4.86 -5.41
N HIS A 393 -30.22 5.50 -4.27
CA HIS A 393 -29.85 6.91 -4.15
C HIS A 393 -28.45 7.11 -3.55
N ASP A 394 -27.82 6.05 -3.05
CA ASP A 394 -26.41 6.09 -2.69
C ASP A 394 -25.56 6.25 -3.96
N LEU A 395 -25.07 7.47 -4.16
CA LEU A 395 -24.21 7.82 -5.28
C LEU A 395 -22.98 6.93 -5.36
N SER A 396 -22.50 6.36 -4.25
CA SER A 396 -21.35 5.45 -4.23
C SER A 396 -21.54 4.20 -5.09
N LYS A 397 -22.78 3.84 -5.42
CA LYS A 397 -23.17 2.71 -6.27
C LYS A 397 -23.35 3.06 -7.74
N TYR A 398 -23.25 4.33 -8.11
CA TYR A 398 -23.44 4.80 -9.49
C TYR A 398 -22.17 4.55 -10.32
N HIS A 399 -21.85 3.29 -10.57
CA HIS A 399 -20.62 2.84 -11.24
C HIS A 399 -20.87 1.74 -12.29
N PHE A 400 -22.05 1.74 -12.92
CA PHE A 400 -22.48 0.84 -14.00
C PHE A 400 -22.63 -0.65 -13.66
N VAL A 401 -22.34 -1.08 -12.44
CA VAL A 401 -22.45 -2.50 -12.05
C VAL A 401 -23.61 -2.73 -11.09
N TYR A 402 -24.04 -1.71 -10.35
CA TYR A 402 -25.21 -1.83 -9.47
C TYR A 402 -26.49 -1.37 -10.19
N PRO A 403 -27.64 -2.04 -9.99
CA PRO A 403 -28.91 -1.62 -10.57
C PRO A 403 -29.41 -0.38 -9.84
N ILE A 404 -29.31 0.76 -10.51
CA ILE A 404 -29.83 2.04 -10.01
C ILE A 404 -31.32 2.20 -10.36
N VAL A 405 -31.74 1.65 -11.48
CA VAL A 405 -33.08 1.78 -12.04
C VAL A 405 -33.74 0.42 -12.09
N LYS A 406 -35.02 0.37 -11.69
CA LYS A 406 -35.84 -0.84 -11.84
C LYS A 406 -36.54 -0.84 -13.21
N PRO A 407 -36.34 -1.86 -14.06
CA PRO A 407 -37.12 -2.00 -15.29
C PRO A 407 -38.62 -2.21 -15.03
N LEU A 408 -39.46 -1.96 -16.03
CA LEU A 408 -40.91 -2.05 -15.89
C LEU A 408 -41.43 -3.50 -15.87
N GLN A 409 -40.74 -4.41 -16.55
CA GLN A 409 -41.21 -5.78 -16.82
C GLN A 409 -40.41 -6.87 -16.09
N MET A 410 -39.48 -6.48 -15.21
CA MET A 410 -38.72 -7.40 -14.37
C MET A 410 -38.44 -6.76 -13.01
N ASP A 411 -38.29 -7.57 -11.98
CA ASP A 411 -37.74 -7.08 -10.73
C ASP A 411 -36.20 -7.01 -10.75
N VAL A 412 -35.63 -6.47 -9.66
CA VAL A 412 -34.18 -6.26 -9.55
C VAL A 412 -33.42 -7.58 -9.46
N THR A 413 -34.03 -8.60 -8.86
CA THR A 413 -33.44 -9.94 -8.75
C THR A 413 -33.39 -10.60 -10.12
N GLU A 414 -34.47 -10.51 -10.88
CA GLU A 414 -34.54 -11.01 -12.25
C GLU A 414 -33.53 -10.29 -13.16
N LEU A 415 -33.40 -8.96 -13.04
CA LEU A 415 -32.38 -8.20 -13.77
C LEU A 415 -30.96 -8.73 -13.47
N TRP A 416 -30.67 -8.94 -12.19
CA TRP A 416 -29.39 -9.49 -11.75
C TRP A 416 -29.12 -10.90 -12.27
N ASP A 417 -30.09 -11.81 -12.13
CA ASP A 417 -29.94 -13.21 -12.58
C ASP A 417 -29.69 -13.27 -14.08
N ASN A 418 -30.39 -12.45 -14.86
CA ASN A 418 -30.18 -12.36 -16.31
C ASN A 418 -28.82 -11.74 -16.67
N LEU A 419 -28.36 -10.73 -15.92
CA LEU A 419 -27.03 -10.13 -16.12
C LEU A 419 -25.91 -11.14 -15.82
N ILE A 420 -25.99 -11.84 -14.68
CA ILE A 420 -25.06 -12.91 -14.30
C ILE A 420 -25.06 -14.01 -15.36
N ASN A 421 -26.24 -14.38 -15.88
CA ASN A 421 -26.35 -15.36 -16.96
C ASN A 421 -25.65 -14.89 -18.25
N CYS A 422 -25.71 -13.60 -18.59
CA CYS A 422 -24.98 -13.05 -19.74
C CYS A 422 -23.47 -13.25 -19.58
N PHE A 423 -22.91 -12.84 -18.43
CA PHE A 423 -21.49 -13.05 -18.13
C PHE A 423 -21.12 -14.54 -18.16
N ARG A 424 -21.89 -15.38 -17.47
CA ARG A 424 -21.65 -16.83 -17.36
C ARG A 424 -21.58 -17.50 -18.72
N VAL A 425 -22.63 -17.35 -19.54
CA VAL A 425 -22.73 -18.04 -20.83
C VAL A 425 -21.68 -17.52 -21.81
N PHE A 426 -21.49 -16.20 -21.87
CA PHE A 426 -20.51 -15.58 -22.77
C PHE A 426 -19.08 -16.07 -22.45
N TYR A 427 -18.63 -15.94 -21.21
CA TYR A 427 -17.26 -16.29 -20.83
C TYR A 427 -17.00 -17.79 -20.82
N MET A 428 -18.01 -18.63 -20.52
CA MET A 428 -17.85 -20.09 -20.66
C MET A 428 -17.61 -20.51 -22.11
N GLU A 429 -18.28 -19.88 -23.08
CA GLU A 429 -18.02 -20.14 -24.48
C GLU A 429 -16.69 -19.53 -24.91
N LYS A 430 -16.36 -18.33 -24.42
CA LYS A 430 -15.11 -17.65 -24.75
C LYS A 430 -13.88 -18.41 -24.26
N VAL A 431 -13.92 -19.01 -23.06
CA VAL A 431 -12.83 -19.87 -22.55
C VAL A 431 -12.53 -21.00 -23.54
N LYS A 432 -13.55 -21.71 -24.05
CA LYS A 432 -13.35 -22.79 -25.02
C LYS A 432 -12.67 -22.29 -26.30
N GLN A 433 -13.13 -21.14 -26.81
CA GLN A 433 -12.53 -20.52 -27.98
C GLN A 433 -11.07 -20.12 -27.74
N CYS A 434 -10.78 -19.49 -26.60
CA CYS A 434 -9.42 -19.08 -26.22
C CYS A 434 -8.47 -20.27 -26.05
N LEU A 435 -8.95 -21.39 -25.51
CA LEU A 435 -8.17 -22.62 -25.38
C LEU A 435 -7.89 -23.30 -26.73
N ALA A 436 -8.79 -23.14 -27.70
CA ALA A 436 -8.60 -23.60 -29.07
C ALA A 436 -7.65 -22.72 -29.90
N LEU A 437 -7.30 -21.51 -29.42
CA LEU A 437 -6.32 -20.66 -30.09
C LEU A 437 -4.91 -21.30 -30.06
N PRO A 438 -4.09 -21.07 -31.11
CA PRO A 438 -2.69 -21.44 -31.05
C PRO A 438 -1.96 -20.64 -29.95
N PRO A 439 -0.87 -21.18 -29.36
CA PRO A 439 -0.03 -20.42 -28.44
C PRO A 439 0.43 -19.10 -29.06
N GLY A 440 0.35 -18.02 -28.29
CA GLY A 440 0.71 -16.69 -28.74
C GLY A 440 0.02 -15.59 -27.95
N PHE A 441 0.37 -14.34 -28.28
CA PHE A 441 -0.05 -13.15 -27.54
C PHE A 441 -1.55 -13.11 -27.23
N LYS A 442 -2.42 -13.33 -28.22
CA LYS A 442 -3.88 -13.24 -28.04
C LYS A 442 -4.38 -14.30 -27.06
N ARG A 443 -3.91 -15.55 -27.17
CA ARG A 443 -4.26 -16.62 -26.24
C ARG A 443 -3.81 -16.27 -24.82
N ASP A 444 -2.54 -15.90 -24.65
CA ASP A 444 -1.97 -15.62 -23.33
C ASP A 444 -2.67 -14.43 -22.66
N TYR A 445 -2.90 -13.36 -23.44
CA TYR A 445 -3.64 -12.19 -22.97
C TYR A 445 -5.05 -12.54 -22.52
N MET A 446 -5.78 -13.29 -23.34
CA MET A 446 -7.16 -13.65 -23.03
C MET A 446 -7.28 -14.57 -21.84
N LEU A 447 -6.42 -15.59 -21.74
CA LEU A 447 -6.45 -16.52 -20.61
C LEU A 447 -6.04 -15.83 -19.30
N ASN A 448 -5.03 -14.94 -19.33
CA ASN A 448 -4.68 -14.12 -18.16
C ASN A 448 -5.83 -13.20 -17.76
N SER A 449 -6.48 -12.55 -18.73
CA SER A 449 -7.62 -11.66 -18.47
C SER A 449 -8.78 -12.40 -17.81
N ILE A 450 -9.13 -13.58 -18.34
CA ILE A 450 -10.19 -14.43 -17.78
C ILE A 450 -9.82 -14.95 -16.39
N GLN A 451 -8.56 -15.36 -16.19
CA GLN A 451 -8.08 -15.82 -14.88
C GLN A 451 -8.15 -14.71 -13.82
N ILE A 452 -7.78 -13.48 -14.17
CA ILE A 452 -7.86 -12.31 -13.29
C ILE A 452 -9.32 -11.98 -12.98
N MET A 453 -10.20 -11.92 -14.00
CA MET A 453 -11.65 -11.72 -13.77
C MET A 453 -12.23 -12.79 -12.87
N HIS A 454 -11.87 -14.06 -13.08
CA HIS A 454 -12.31 -15.17 -12.23
C HIS A 454 -11.89 -15.00 -10.77
N ARG A 455 -10.60 -14.72 -10.50
CA ARG A 455 -10.07 -14.62 -9.14
C ARG A 455 -10.54 -13.38 -8.38
N GLU A 456 -10.60 -12.23 -9.06
CA GLU A 456 -10.74 -10.93 -8.38
C GLU A 456 -12.17 -10.38 -8.49
N PHE A 457 -12.74 -10.36 -9.70
CA PHE A 457 -14.06 -9.76 -9.92
C PHE A 457 -15.20 -10.62 -9.40
N PHE A 458 -15.14 -11.93 -9.67
CA PHE A 458 -16.21 -12.86 -9.36
C PHE A 458 -16.25 -13.27 -7.88
N VAL A 459 -15.09 -13.37 -7.22
CA VAL A 459 -15.00 -13.74 -5.80
C VAL A 459 -15.26 -12.54 -4.89
N GLU A 460 -14.72 -11.35 -5.17
CA GLU A 460 -14.83 -10.20 -4.26
C GLU A 460 -16.17 -9.47 -4.36
N ASN A 461 -16.71 -9.28 -5.57
CA ASN A 461 -17.91 -8.45 -5.77
C ASN A 461 -19.23 -9.25 -5.63
N PHE A 462 -19.24 -10.54 -5.97
CA PHE A 462 -20.43 -11.39 -5.80
C PHE A 462 -20.43 -12.18 -4.48
N GLY A 463 -19.25 -12.42 -3.88
CA GLY A 463 -19.14 -13.17 -2.62
C GLY A 463 -19.59 -12.42 -1.36
N LYS A 464 -19.66 -11.08 -1.37
CA LYS A 464 -20.01 -10.26 -0.19
C LYS A 464 -21.49 -9.85 -0.10
N GLN A 465 -22.29 -10.08 -1.14
CA GLN A 465 -23.75 -9.86 -1.12
C GLN A 465 -24.46 -11.14 -1.57
N THR A 466 -24.77 -12.02 -0.61
CA THR A 466 -25.78 -13.11 -0.69
C THR A 466 -25.93 -13.91 -1.99
N ILE A 467 -24.90 -14.03 -2.84
CA ILE A 467 -25.02 -14.73 -4.12
C ILE A 467 -23.74 -15.52 -4.38
N LYS A 468 -23.83 -16.84 -4.16
CA LYS A 468 -22.84 -17.76 -4.71
C LYS A 468 -22.96 -17.70 -6.24
N LEU A 469 -21.88 -17.40 -6.95
CA LEU A 469 -21.73 -17.96 -8.30
C LEU A 469 -21.98 -19.46 -8.20
N PRO A 470 -22.53 -20.12 -9.24
CA PRO A 470 -22.51 -21.57 -9.27
C PRO A 470 -21.04 -21.98 -9.11
N GLU A 471 -20.67 -22.59 -7.99
CA GLU A 471 -19.31 -23.06 -7.70
C GLU A 471 -18.75 -23.88 -8.89
N GLU A 472 -19.67 -24.50 -9.64
CA GLU A 472 -19.47 -25.20 -10.92
C GLU A 472 -18.79 -24.37 -12.02
N MET A 473 -19.13 -23.08 -12.21
CA MET A 473 -18.52 -22.25 -13.26
C MET A 473 -17.05 -21.96 -12.93
N GLY A 474 -16.77 -21.62 -11.66
CA GLY A 474 -15.42 -21.33 -11.24
C GLY A 474 -14.53 -22.57 -11.25
N TYR A 475 -15.07 -23.70 -10.76
CA TYR A 475 -14.42 -25.00 -10.85
C TYR A 475 -14.16 -25.41 -12.31
N GLU A 476 -15.12 -25.21 -13.23
CA GLU A 476 -14.97 -25.59 -14.63
C GLU A 476 -13.98 -24.69 -15.38
N ILE A 477 -13.95 -23.38 -15.10
CA ILE A 477 -12.92 -22.48 -15.64
C ILE A 477 -11.55 -22.88 -15.09
N GLU A 478 -11.42 -23.11 -13.79
CA GLU A 478 -10.17 -23.58 -13.19
C GLU A 478 -9.74 -24.95 -13.72
N ARG A 479 -10.69 -25.87 -13.95
CA ARG A 479 -10.46 -27.18 -14.55
C ARG A 479 -9.99 -27.04 -15.99
N LEU A 480 -10.69 -26.28 -16.84
CA LEU A 480 -10.34 -26.06 -18.24
C LEU A 480 -9.01 -25.31 -18.40
N LEU A 481 -8.75 -24.30 -17.56
CA LEU A 481 -7.47 -23.59 -17.52
C LEU A 481 -6.36 -24.50 -17.01
N SER A 482 -6.59 -25.32 -15.98
CA SER A 482 -5.57 -26.25 -15.46
C SER A 482 -5.27 -27.42 -16.41
N GLU A 483 -6.25 -27.90 -17.17
CA GLU A 483 -6.09 -28.96 -18.17
C GLU A 483 -5.36 -28.47 -19.43
N ASN A 484 -5.46 -27.19 -19.79
CA ASN A 484 -4.96 -26.66 -21.06
C ASN A 484 -3.91 -25.53 -20.97
N MET A 485 -3.66 -24.95 -19.78
CA MET A 485 -2.55 -24.01 -19.50
C MET A 485 -1.40 -24.71 -18.77
N GLY A 486 -1.08 -25.93 -19.19
CA GLY A 486 -0.06 -26.81 -18.60
C GLY A 486 1.40 -26.32 -18.61
N GLY A 487 1.65 -25.01 -18.74
CA GLY A 487 2.99 -24.40 -18.64
C GLY A 487 3.16 -23.41 -17.48
N ILE A 488 2.18 -22.54 -17.20
CA ILE A 488 2.38 -21.38 -16.29
C ILE A 488 1.69 -21.60 -14.93
N ASP A 489 0.49 -22.16 -14.90
CA ASP A 489 -0.22 -22.43 -13.63
C ASP A 489 0.24 -23.75 -12.98
N MET A 490 0.77 -24.70 -13.76
CA MET A 490 1.49 -25.85 -13.20
C MET A 490 2.80 -25.46 -12.54
N GLU A 491 3.58 -24.53 -13.10
CA GLU A 491 4.77 -24.01 -12.40
C GLU A 491 4.39 -23.24 -11.15
N ARG A 492 3.41 -22.31 -11.21
CA ARG A 492 3.00 -21.55 -10.02
C ARG A 492 2.42 -22.45 -8.92
N LYS A 493 1.59 -23.46 -9.26
CA LYS A 493 1.12 -24.48 -8.29
C LYS A 493 2.24 -25.39 -7.82
N LYS A 494 3.25 -25.69 -8.65
CA LYS A 494 4.43 -26.49 -8.26
C LYS A 494 5.27 -25.80 -7.19
N TYR A 495 5.30 -24.46 -7.15
CA TYR A 495 6.08 -23.67 -6.20
C TYR A 495 5.23 -22.94 -5.15
N ALA A 496 3.92 -23.19 -5.10
CA ALA A 496 3.04 -22.67 -4.05
C ALA A 496 3.43 -23.25 -2.68
N VAL A 497 3.15 -22.54 -1.58
CA VAL A 497 3.57 -22.95 -0.22
C VAL A 497 2.95 -24.28 0.20
N ASP A 498 1.73 -24.53 -0.24
CA ASP A 498 1.00 -25.77 0.00
C ASP A 498 1.37 -26.90 -0.97
N SER A 499 2.19 -26.63 -2.00
CA SER A 499 2.58 -27.62 -3.00
C SER A 499 3.41 -28.77 -2.40
N PRO A 500 3.25 -30.01 -2.88
CA PRO A 500 4.03 -31.16 -2.40
C PRO A 500 5.56 -30.94 -2.45
N MET A 501 6.04 -30.18 -3.43
CA MET A 501 7.46 -29.86 -3.57
C MET A 501 7.96 -28.96 -2.43
N VAL A 502 7.21 -27.91 -2.08
CA VAL A 502 7.57 -27.01 -0.98
C VAL A 502 7.43 -27.74 0.35
N GLN A 503 6.36 -28.51 0.58
CA GLN A 503 6.21 -29.27 1.84
C GLN A 503 7.34 -30.28 2.04
N GLU A 504 7.76 -30.95 0.97
CA GLU A 504 8.87 -31.89 1.01
C GLU A 504 10.21 -31.19 1.25
N LEU A 505 10.44 -30.01 0.67
CA LEU A 505 11.61 -29.20 1.01
C LEU A 505 11.59 -28.81 2.48
N ASP A 506 10.45 -28.31 2.99
CA ASP A 506 10.29 -27.89 4.37
C ASP A 506 10.62 -29.04 5.33
N ARG A 507 10.08 -30.23 5.06
CA ARG A 507 10.39 -31.46 5.81
C ARG A 507 11.87 -31.79 5.79
N GLN A 508 12.52 -31.74 4.62
CA GLN A 508 13.94 -32.06 4.48
C GLN A 508 14.86 -31.04 5.18
N ILE A 509 14.53 -29.75 5.12
CA ILE A 509 15.25 -28.70 5.87
C ILE A 509 15.05 -28.94 7.36
N MET A 510 13.83 -29.28 7.79
CA MET A 510 13.56 -29.51 9.20
C MET A 510 14.36 -30.70 9.74
N GLU A 511 14.34 -31.84 9.03
CA GLU A 511 15.13 -33.03 9.36
C GLU A 511 16.64 -32.74 9.39
N PHE A 512 17.11 -31.86 8.49
CA PHE A 512 18.51 -31.46 8.46
C PHE A 512 18.93 -30.67 9.70
N ILE A 513 18.07 -29.77 10.18
CA ILE A 513 18.26 -29.03 11.43
C ILE A 513 18.18 -29.99 12.65
N GLU A 514 17.27 -30.95 12.63
CA GLU A 514 17.07 -31.90 13.74
C GLU A 514 18.22 -32.88 13.96
N LYS A 515 19.08 -33.10 12.95
CA LYS A 515 20.35 -33.84 13.13
C LYS A 515 21.31 -33.17 14.10
N GLY A 516 21.06 -31.91 14.48
CA GLY A 516 21.79 -31.19 15.52
C GLY A 516 22.97 -30.39 14.98
N ILE A 517 23.56 -29.59 15.87
CA ILE A 517 24.55 -28.55 15.52
C ILE A 517 25.91 -29.08 15.07
N ASP A 518 26.22 -30.35 15.34
CA ASP A 518 27.50 -30.98 14.99
C ASP A 518 27.42 -31.79 13.68
N ASN A 519 26.26 -31.79 13.01
CA ASN A 519 26.05 -32.55 11.77
C ASN A 519 26.52 -31.78 10.52
N HIS A 520 27.77 -31.97 10.09
CA HIS A 520 28.30 -31.32 8.89
C HIS A 520 28.15 -32.21 7.64
N ASP A 521 27.11 -31.96 6.85
CA ASP A 521 26.85 -32.62 5.57
C ASP A 521 26.68 -31.57 4.47
N GLU A 522 27.79 -31.30 3.78
CA GLU A 522 27.90 -30.28 2.72
C GLU A 522 27.10 -30.66 1.47
N GLU A 523 27.01 -31.95 1.16
CA GLU A 523 26.29 -32.43 -0.02
C GLU A 523 24.78 -32.21 0.14
N THR A 524 24.23 -32.60 1.31
CA THR A 524 22.82 -32.33 1.62
C THR A 524 22.55 -30.84 1.71
N PHE A 525 23.42 -30.05 2.35
CA PHE A 525 23.27 -28.60 2.41
C PHE A 525 23.17 -27.98 1.00
N ASN A 526 24.11 -28.30 0.11
CA ASN A 526 24.10 -27.80 -1.26
C ASN A 526 22.83 -28.21 -2.01
N ARG A 527 22.42 -29.48 -1.88
CA ARG A 527 21.18 -29.97 -2.51
C ARG A 527 19.94 -29.23 -2.02
N LEU A 528 19.83 -28.95 -0.73
CA LEU A 528 18.70 -28.19 -0.17
C LEU A 528 18.74 -26.72 -0.60
N ALA A 529 19.91 -26.10 -0.59
CA ALA A 529 20.10 -24.72 -1.03
C ALA A 529 19.65 -24.50 -2.48
N LEU A 530 19.99 -25.43 -3.39
CA LEU A 530 19.57 -25.34 -4.80
C LEU A 530 18.06 -25.49 -4.97
N LYS A 531 17.42 -26.39 -4.21
CA LYS A 531 15.96 -26.55 -4.24
C LYS A 531 15.23 -25.34 -3.67
N GLU A 532 15.75 -24.79 -2.57
CA GLU A 532 15.21 -23.58 -1.97
C GLU A 532 15.34 -22.39 -2.92
N PHE A 533 16.49 -22.25 -3.58
CA PHE A 533 16.69 -21.24 -4.63
C PHE A 533 15.71 -21.39 -5.78
N GLU A 534 15.46 -22.60 -6.27
CA GLU A 534 14.45 -22.86 -7.31
C GLU A 534 13.08 -22.34 -6.87
N ILE A 535 12.60 -22.76 -5.69
CA ILE A 535 11.31 -22.31 -5.16
C ILE A 535 11.26 -20.79 -5.02
N GLN A 536 12.28 -20.17 -4.42
CA GLN A 536 12.31 -18.72 -4.21
C GLN A 536 12.39 -17.94 -5.52
N PHE A 537 13.12 -18.44 -6.53
CA PHE A 537 13.20 -17.82 -7.85
C PHE A 537 11.82 -17.79 -8.54
N HIS A 538 11.03 -18.85 -8.43
CA HIS A 538 9.69 -18.87 -9.03
C HIS A 538 8.63 -18.15 -8.17
N ALA A 539 8.72 -18.25 -6.85
CA ALA A 539 7.73 -17.68 -5.91
C ALA A 539 7.89 -16.17 -5.66
N ASN A 540 9.12 -15.63 -5.72
CA ASN A 540 9.39 -14.23 -5.40
C ASN A 540 9.76 -13.43 -6.66
N ALA A 541 8.85 -12.57 -7.13
CA ALA A 541 9.04 -11.80 -8.36
C ALA A 541 10.22 -10.81 -8.28
N ASN A 542 10.39 -10.13 -7.14
CA ASN A 542 11.48 -9.17 -6.93
C ASN A 542 12.84 -9.89 -6.94
N TYR A 543 12.92 -11.06 -6.31
CA TYR A 543 14.13 -11.87 -6.31
C TYR A 543 14.42 -12.48 -7.69
N ARG A 544 13.39 -12.93 -8.41
CA ARG A 544 13.53 -13.44 -9.79
C ARG A 544 14.14 -12.40 -10.71
N GLU A 545 13.63 -11.18 -10.69
CA GLU A 545 14.15 -10.09 -11.52
C GLU A 545 15.61 -9.77 -11.16
N TYR A 546 15.94 -9.76 -9.87
CA TYR A 546 17.31 -9.58 -9.39
C TYR A 546 18.25 -10.67 -9.92
N CYS A 547 17.83 -11.94 -9.84
CA CYS A 547 18.62 -13.08 -10.33
C CYS A 547 18.81 -13.05 -11.85
N LEU A 548 17.76 -12.73 -12.60
CA LEU A 548 17.81 -12.60 -14.06
C LEU A 548 18.78 -11.49 -14.50
N LYS A 549 18.81 -10.35 -13.80
CA LYS A 549 19.79 -9.26 -14.06
C LYS A 549 21.24 -9.70 -13.83
N GLN A 550 21.49 -10.68 -12.97
CA GLN A 550 22.82 -11.27 -12.77
C GLN A 550 23.10 -12.47 -13.68
N GLY A 551 22.17 -12.82 -14.58
CA GLY A 551 22.30 -13.99 -15.45
C GLY A 551 22.28 -15.31 -14.67
N LYS A 552 21.62 -15.36 -13.50
CA LYS A 552 21.55 -16.52 -12.61
C LYS A 552 20.13 -17.10 -12.61
N THR A 553 20.02 -18.40 -12.87
CA THR A 553 18.74 -19.12 -12.92
C THR A 553 18.91 -20.52 -12.30
N PRO A 554 17.82 -21.19 -11.89
CA PRO A 554 17.89 -22.55 -11.33
C PRO A 554 18.60 -23.56 -12.26
N GLU A 555 18.57 -23.35 -13.57
CA GLU A 555 19.22 -24.22 -14.55
C GLU A 555 20.75 -24.07 -14.56
N ASN A 556 21.28 -22.89 -14.25
CA ASN A 556 22.71 -22.59 -14.38
C ASN A 556 23.47 -22.48 -13.07
N VAL A 557 22.77 -22.30 -11.94
CA VAL A 557 23.35 -22.35 -10.60
C VAL A 557 23.50 -23.81 -10.18
N LYS A 558 24.72 -24.23 -9.84
CA LYS A 558 25.05 -25.61 -9.45
C LYS A 558 25.58 -25.73 -8.03
N ARG A 559 25.91 -24.61 -7.39
CA ARG A 559 26.38 -24.58 -6.00
C ARG A 559 25.76 -23.44 -5.21
N TRP A 560 25.65 -23.63 -3.89
CA TRP A 560 25.03 -22.64 -3.00
C TRP A 560 25.72 -21.27 -3.04
N ASP A 561 27.03 -21.23 -3.25
CA ASP A 561 27.83 -19.99 -3.27
C ASP A 561 27.63 -19.17 -4.57
N GLU A 562 26.99 -19.77 -5.58
CA GLU A 562 26.60 -19.11 -6.83
C GLU A 562 25.21 -18.47 -6.76
N ILE A 563 24.42 -18.74 -5.72
CA ILE A 563 23.09 -18.18 -5.52
C ILE A 563 23.22 -16.67 -5.21
N PRO A 564 22.53 -15.78 -5.96
CA PRO A 564 22.62 -14.33 -5.76
C PRO A 564 22.16 -13.90 -4.36
N ALA A 565 22.98 -13.14 -3.65
CA ALA A 565 22.61 -12.62 -2.34
C ALA A 565 21.97 -11.23 -2.45
N ILE A 566 20.77 -11.08 -1.88
CA ILE A 566 20.09 -9.78 -1.82
C ILE A 566 20.67 -8.92 -0.68
N PRO A 567 20.94 -7.62 -0.90
CA PRO A 567 21.38 -6.72 0.17
C PRO A 567 20.27 -6.47 1.20
N THR A 568 20.64 -6.34 2.48
CA THR A 568 19.70 -5.99 3.57
C THR A 568 18.87 -4.73 3.29
N GLN A 569 19.44 -3.79 2.51
CA GLN A 569 18.73 -2.59 2.07
C GLN A 569 17.48 -2.90 1.21
N ALA A 570 17.50 -3.95 0.39
CA ALA A 570 16.36 -4.31 -0.44
C ALA A 570 15.13 -4.70 0.39
N PHE A 571 15.33 -5.29 1.57
CA PHE A 571 14.23 -5.61 2.50
C PHE A 571 13.56 -4.35 3.07
N LYS A 572 14.20 -3.18 2.99
CA LYS A 572 13.64 -1.88 3.39
C LYS A 572 12.86 -1.21 2.26
N GLU A 573 13.16 -1.58 1.02
CA GLU A 573 12.65 -0.92 -0.19
C GLU A 573 11.57 -1.73 -0.91
N ALA A 574 11.54 -3.05 -0.72
CA ALA A 574 10.61 -3.96 -1.37
C ALA A 574 10.15 -5.09 -0.43
N VAL A 575 8.99 -5.66 -0.73
CA VAL A 575 8.54 -6.90 -0.10
C VAL A 575 9.35 -8.06 -0.69
N ILE A 576 10.10 -8.75 0.18
CA ILE A 576 10.88 -9.94 -0.17
C ILE A 576 10.23 -11.13 0.52
N ALA A 577 9.27 -11.76 -0.16
CA ALA A 577 8.53 -12.93 0.33
C ALA A 577 8.45 -14.00 -0.78
N SER A 578 8.63 -15.25 -0.38
CA SER A 578 8.51 -16.44 -1.25
C SER A 578 7.23 -17.21 -0.95
N PHE A 579 6.17 -16.47 -0.59
CA PHE A 579 4.83 -16.97 -0.29
C PHE A 579 3.80 -15.83 -0.39
N PRO A 580 2.50 -16.14 -0.55
CA PRO A 580 1.43 -15.15 -0.53
C PRO A 580 1.35 -14.44 0.84
N LEU A 581 1.24 -13.11 0.87
CA LEU A 581 1.26 -12.36 2.13
C LEU A 581 0.02 -12.61 2.99
N GLU A 582 -1.06 -13.11 2.39
CA GLU A 582 -2.30 -13.50 3.07
C GLU A 582 -2.06 -14.67 4.03
N GLU A 583 -1.00 -15.45 3.81
CA GLU A 583 -0.57 -16.58 4.66
C GLU A 583 0.49 -16.18 5.71
N ALA A 584 0.74 -14.88 5.89
CA ALA A 584 1.73 -14.40 6.87
C ALA A 584 1.24 -14.56 8.30
N GLU A 585 2.00 -15.32 9.10
CA GLU A 585 1.76 -15.51 10.54
C GLU A 585 2.48 -14.44 11.38
N LEU A 586 3.59 -13.90 10.86
CA LEU A 586 4.41 -12.93 11.56
C LEU A 586 4.94 -11.86 10.61
N ALA A 587 4.91 -10.60 11.06
CA ALA A 587 5.55 -9.46 10.40
C ALA A 587 6.50 -8.75 11.36
N LEU A 588 7.80 -8.79 11.06
CA LEU A 588 8.87 -8.17 11.85
C LEU A 588 9.41 -6.92 11.14
N LEU A 589 9.91 -5.94 11.89
CA LEU A 589 10.66 -4.82 11.32
C LEU A 589 12.06 -5.28 10.87
N THR A 590 12.55 -4.73 9.77
CA THR A 590 13.94 -4.87 9.29
C THR A 590 14.96 -4.40 10.33
N SER A 591 16.19 -4.92 10.25
CA SER A 591 17.24 -4.59 11.20
C SER A 591 17.64 -3.10 11.11
N GLY A 592 17.78 -2.45 12.27
CA GLY A 592 18.15 -1.04 12.38
C GLY A 592 17.02 -0.05 12.08
N THR A 593 15.78 -0.54 11.94
CA THR A 593 14.59 0.30 11.75
C THR A 593 13.92 0.50 13.11
N SER A 594 13.87 1.74 13.59
CA SER A 594 13.28 2.11 14.88
C SER A 594 11.87 2.72 14.78
N ASP A 595 11.41 3.04 13.57
CA ASP A 595 10.05 3.57 13.33
C ASP A 595 9.13 2.47 12.77
N PRO A 596 8.11 2.02 13.51
CA PRO A 596 7.15 1.01 13.07
C PRO A 596 6.34 1.40 11.82
N ARG A 597 6.34 2.69 11.43
CA ARG A 597 5.57 3.26 10.31
C ARG A 597 6.33 3.28 8.99
N MET A 598 7.62 2.95 8.98
CA MET A 598 8.45 2.94 7.78
C MET A 598 8.25 1.67 6.94
N LYS A 599 8.46 1.77 5.61
CA LYS A 599 8.57 0.59 4.74
C LYS A 599 9.81 -0.23 5.16
N GLY A 600 9.66 -1.55 5.27
CA GLY A 600 10.72 -2.48 5.67
C GLY A 600 10.29 -3.54 6.68
N LYS A 601 9.33 -4.38 6.28
CA LYS A 601 8.83 -5.52 7.06
C LYS A 601 9.30 -6.84 6.46
N ILE A 602 9.47 -7.83 7.33
CA ILE A 602 9.86 -9.19 6.98
C ILE A 602 8.75 -10.12 7.42
N TYR A 603 8.19 -10.83 6.45
CA TYR A 603 7.04 -11.71 6.64
C TYR A 603 7.51 -13.16 6.76
N ARG A 604 6.90 -13.91 7.66
CA ARG A 604 7.14 -15.35 7.85
C ARG A 604 5.79 -16.09 7.85
N ASP A 605 5.73 -17.19 7.10
CA ASP A 605 4.62 -18.14 7.16
C ASP A 605 4.79 -19.11 8.34
N LYS A 606 3.77 -19.93 8.59
CA LYS A 606 3.77 -20.91 9.68
C LYS A 606 4.96 -21.87 9.67
N ARG A 607 5.34 -22.44 8.52
CA ARG A 607 6.39 -23.47 8.48
C ARG A 607 7.79 -22.91 8.62
N SER A 608 8.06 -21.73 8.04
CA SER A 608 9.33 -21.05 8.30
C SER A 608 9.46 -20.66 9.77
N MET A 609 8.37 -20.27 10.43
CA MET A 609 8.35 -20.02 11.87
C MET A 609 8.72 -21.25 12.68
N GLU A 610 8.20 -22.43 12.33
CA GLU A 610 8.55 -23.70 12.97
C GLU A 610 10.06 -24.00 12.85
N MET A 611 10.66 -23.81 11.66
CA MET A 611 12.10 -23.97 11.44
C MET A 611 12.94 -22.99 12.28
N ILE A 612 12.53 -21.72 12.34
CA ILE A 612 13.21 -20.67 13.11
C ILE A 612 13.13 -20.97 14.61
N ILE A 613 11.97 -21.39 15.12
CA ILE A 613 11.78 -21.74 16.53
C ILE A 613 12.67 -22.94 16.89
N LYS A 614 12.68 -23.97 16.06
CA LYS A 614 13.44 -25.20 16.32
C LYS A 614 14.96 -24.99 16.22
N SER A 615 15.43 -24.25 15.21
CA SER A 615 16.85 -23.89 15.10
C SER A 615 17.29 -23.05 16.30
N ASN A 616 16.51 -22.03 16.69
CA ASN A 616 16.81 -21.21 17.87
C ASN A 616 16.81 -22.01 19.17
N TYR A 617 15.90 -22.98 19.33
CA TYR A 617 15.90 -23.88 20.48
C TYR A 617 17.22 -24.65 20.58
N LEU A 618 17.66 -25.31 19.50
CA LEU A 618 18.90 -26.09 19.48
C LEU A 618 20.11 -25.22 19.80
N LEU A 619 20.21 -24.05 19.16
CA LEU A 619 21.32 -23.14 19.35
C LEU A 619 21.36 -22.59 20.77
N THR A 620 20.21 -22.16 21.31
CA THR A 620 20.11 -21.66 22.68
C THR A 620 20.47 -22.76 23.69
N LYS A 621 19.99 -23.99 23.49
CA LYS A 621 20.35 -25.13 24.33
C LYS A 621 21.85 -25.41 24.29
N HIS A 622 22.50 -25.36 23.13
CA HIS A 622 23.92 -25.72 23.02
C HIS A 622 24.91 -24.61 23.37
N PHE A 623 24.55 -23.34 23.17
CA PHE A 623 25.47 -22.22 23.35
C PHE A 623 25.20 -21.38 24.59
N VAL A 624 23.94 -21.32 25.06
CA VAL A 624 23.57 -20.53 26.25
C VAL A 624 23.28 -21.43 27.46
N PHE A 625 22.56 -22.54 27.26
CA PHE A 625 22.14 -23.46 28.33
C PHE A 625 22.59 -24.92 28.15
N PRO A 626 23.87 -25.20 27.84
CA PRO A 626 24.33 -26.56 27.55
C PRO A 626 24.29 -27.50 28.76
N ASP A 627 24.39 -26.96 29.96
CA ASP A 627 24.54 -27.67 31.23
C ASP A 627 23.31 -27.60 32.14
N VAL A 628 22.24 -26.94 31.72
CA VAL A 628 21.00 -26.76 32.50
C VAL A 628 19.77 -26.84 31.60
N ASP A 629 18.63 -27.26 32.16
CA ASP A 629 17.35 -27.27 31.42
C ASP A 629 16.57 -25.98 31.62
N LYS A 630 16.56 -25.46 32.85
CA LYS A 630 15.99 -24.16 33.18
C LYS A 630 16.92 -23.37 34.09
N MET A 631 16.93 -22.06 33.91
CA MET A 631 17.67 -21.10 34.72
C MET A 631 16.83 -19.83 34.87
N ARG A 632 17.01 -19.09 35.96
CA ARG A 632 16.36 -17.77 36.09
C ARG A 632 16.96 -16.80 35.08
N ILE A 633 16.10 -16.12 34.31
CA ILE A 633 16.52 -15.24 33.22
C ILE A 633 16.05 -13.81 33.50
N LEU A 634 17.00 -12.87 33.51
CA LEU A 634 16.70 -11.44 33.54
C LEU A 634 16.90 -10.87 32.14
N LEU A 635 15.82 -10.34 31.56
CA LEU A 635 15.79 -9.88 30.17
C LEU A 635 15.93 -8.36 30.08
N LEU A 636 17.01 -7.91 29.47
CA LEU A 636 17.30 -6.49 29.20
C LEU A 636 16.73 -6.08 27.82
N VAL A 637 15.48 -6.44 27.58
CA VAL A 637 14.69 -6.15 26.37
C VAL A 637 13.23 -5.93 26.74
N PRO A 638 12.43 -5.19 25.94
CA PRO A 638 10.99 -5.10 26.15
C PRO A 638 10.32 -6.45 25.87
N SER A 639 9.19 -6.70 26.53
CA SER A 639 8.36 -7.87 26.21
C SER A 639 7.71 -7.75 24.82
N PRO A 640 7.31 -8.87 24.18
CA PRO A 640 6.57 -8.82 22.92
C PRO A 640 5.27 -8.01 23.00
N LYS A 641 4.65 -7.92 24.19
CA LYS A 641 3.46 -7.07 24.38
C LYS A 641 3.77 -5.58 24.21
N VAL A 642 4.99 -5.17 24.55
CA VAL A 642 5.46 -3.78 24.46
C VAL A 642 6.04 -3.48 23.06
N ALA A 643 6.73 -4.45 22.46
CA ALA A 643 7.37 -4.29 21.14
C ALA A 643 7.10 -5.49 20.21
N PRO A 644 5.84 -5.68 19.74
CA PRO A 644 5.43 -6.89 19.01
C PRO A 644 6.11 -7.07 17.65
N ALA A 645 6.57 -5.99 17.03
CA ALA A 645 7.24 -6.03 15.72
C ALA A 645 8.78 -6.17 15.82
N MET A 646 9.34 -6.28 17.04
CA MET A 646 10.79 -6.40 17.27
C MET A 646 11.21 -7.88 17.27
N ALA A 647 12.05 -8.27 16.31
CA ALA A 647 12.54 -9.66 16.18
C ALA A 647 13.20 -10.18 17.47
N MET A 648 13.99 -9.34 18.14
CA MET A 648 14.65 -9.68 19.41
C MET A 648 13.65 -9.96 20.54
N ALA A 649 12.54 -9.19 20.62
CA ALA A 649 11.50 -9.41 21.63
C ALA A 649 10.81 -10.77 21.42
N PHE A 650 10.49 -11.12 20.16
CA PHE A 650 9.93 -12.42 19.81
C PHE A 650 10.85 -13.58 20.21
N GLY A 651 12.12 -13.54 19.78
CA GLY A 651 13.08 -14.61 20.05
C GLY A 651 13.39 -14.80 21.54
N LEU A 652 13.50 -13.70 22.30
CA LEU A 652 13.78 -13.76 23.73
C LEU A 652 12.58 -14.18 24.57
N ASN A 653 11.35 -13.97 24.08
CA ASN A 653 10.17 -14.56 24.73
C ASN A 653 10.16 -16.08 24.62
N GLN A 654 10.49 -16.64 23.46
CA GLN A 654 10.63 -18.08 23.27
C GLN A 654 11.72 -18.67 24.17
N LEU A 655 12.86 -17.97 24.29
CA LEU A 655 13.95 -18.34 25.20
C LEU A 655 13.48 -18.37 26.65
N LYS A 656 12.73 -17.36 27.10
CA LYS A 656 12.16 -17.30 28.45
C LYS A 656 11.17 -18.41 28.73
N GLU A 657 10.24 -18.67 27.80
CA GLU A 657 9.21 -19.70 27.98
C GLU A 657 9.84 -21.10 28.04
N THR A 658 10.90 -21.32 27.27
CA THR A 658 11.52 -22.64 27.15
C THR A 658 12.56 -22.90 28.25
N PHE A 659 13.50 -21.97 28.47
CA PHE A 659 14.65 -22.14 29.36
C PHE A 659 14.53 -21.33 30.66
N GLY A 660 13.51 -20.49 30.80
CA GLY A 660 13.29 -19.69 32.00
C GLY A 660 12.55 -20.45 33.11
N THR A 661 12.91 -20.15 34.35
CA THR A 661 12.08 -20.43 35.54
C THR A 661 10.92 -19.43 35.64
N GLU A 662 9.92 -19.71 36.49
CA GLU A 662 8.74 -18.86 36.67
C GLU A 662 9.07 -17.43 37.13
N ASP A 663 10.18 -17.25 37.86
CA ASP A 663 10.69 -15.96 38.34
C ASP A 663 11.62 -15.24 37.36
N SER A 664 11.64 -15.67 36.09
CA SER A 664 12.28 -14.94 34.99
C SER A 664 11.47 -13.72 34.59
N MET A 665 12.12 -12.58 34.37
CA MET A 665 11.45 -11.28 34.23
C MET A 665 12.04 -10.39 33.14
N TYR A 666 11.19 -9.53 32.58
CA TYR A 666 11.59 -8.43 31.71
C TYR A 666 11.95 -7.22 32.56
N LEU A 667 13.13 -6.65 32.32
CA LEU A 667 13.64 -5.46 33.04
C LEU A 667 13.38 -4.16 32.28
N ILE A 668 12.93 -4.20 31.02
CA ILE A 668 12.49 -3.03 30.28
C ILE A 668 10.96 -3.01 30.25
N THR A 669 10.39 -2.04 30.96
CA THR A 669 8.94 -1.78 31.03
C THR A 669 8.59 -0.53 30.22
N PRO A 670 7.30 -0.20 30.02
CA PRO A 670 6.90 1.07 29.40
C PRO A 670 7.47 2.31 30.11
N GLU A 671 7.76 2.21 31.40
CA GLU A 671 8.36 3.27 32.23
C GLU A 671 9.90 3.33 32.09
N GLY A 672 10.52 2.39 31.37
CA GLY A 672 11.96 2.34 31.11
C GLY A 672 12.64 1.11 31.74
N PHE A 673 13.94 1.21 31.96
CA PHE A 673 14.74 0.11 32.51
C PHE A 673 14.65 0.09 34.05
N ASN A 674 14.11 -0.99 34.60
CA ASN A 674 13.93 -1.19 36.04
C ASN A 674 15.24 -1.69 36.69
N ALA A 675 16.14 -0.73 36.97
CA ALA A 675 17.43 -1.00 37.60
C ALA A 675 17.29 -1.56 39.03
N GLU A 676 16.29 -1.12 39.80
CA GLU A 676 16.07 -1.57 41.17
C GLU A 676 15.71 -3.06 41.23
N ALA A 677 14.79 -3.52 40.38
CA ALA A 677 14.44 -4.94 40.27
C ALA A 677 15.64 -5.79 39.83
N MET A 678 16.51 -5.24 38.97
CA MET A 678 17.76 -5.91 38.60
C MET A 678 18.70 -6.04 39.81
N VAL A 679 18.91 -4.96 40.58
CA VAL A 679 19.74 -4.99 41.79
C VAL A 679 19.21 -6.02 42.79
N GLU A 680 17.90 -6.02 43.06
CA GLU A 680 17.27 -6.97 43.97
C GLU A 680 17.48 -8.42 43.52
N ALA A 681 17.26 -8.69 42.23
CA ALA A 681 17.45 -10.02 41.66
C ALA A 681 18.91 -10.50 41.75
N LEU A 682 19.87 -9.62 41.49
CA LEU A 682 21.31 -9.92 41.60
C LEU A 682 21.73 -10.17 43.06
N ARG A 683 21.27 -9.33 44.00
CA ARG A 683 21.54 -9.52 45.45
C ARG A 683 20.94 -10.82 45.98
N LYS A 684 19.75 -11.18 45.50
CA LYS A 684 19.11 -12.45 45.84
C LYS A 684 19.95 -13.63 45.33
N ALA A 685 20.44 -13.59 44.10
CA ALA A 685 21.30 -14.65 43.56
C ALA A 685 22.62 -14.80 44.34
N GLU A 686 23.24 -13.68 44.74
CA GLU A 686 24.43 -13.71 45.60
C GLU A 686 24.17 -14.37 46.96
N SER A 687 23.02 -14.07 47.58
CA SER A 687 22.70 -14.57 48.92
C SER A 687 22.22 -16.03 48.92
N THR A 688 21.48 -16.46 47.89
CA THR A 688 21.00 -17.85 47.77
C THR A 688 22.04 -18.78 47.15
N GLY A 689 23.00 -18.24 46.39
CA GLY A 689 23.94 -19.03 45.61
C GLY A 689 23.35 -19.63 44.33
N GLU A 690 22.12 -19.25 43.96
CA GLU A 690 21.44 -19.76 42.76
C GLU A 690 21.91 -19.02 41.50
N PRO A 691 22.41 -19.72 40.47
CA PRO A 691 22.89 -19.08 39.25
C PRO A 691 21.75 -18.53 38.39
N LEU A 692 22.03 -17.45 37.66
CA LEU A 692 21.09 -16.82 36.73
C LEU A 692 21.74 -16.47 35.38
N ALA A 693 20.90 -16.22 34.38
CA ALA A 693 21.28 -15.71 33.08
C ALA A 693 20.81 -14.27 32.90
N LEU A 694 21.70 -13.39 32.44
CA LEU A 694 21.36 -12.05 31.98
C LEU A 694 21.35 -12.04 30.46
N VAL A 695 20.25 -11.65 29.82
CA VAL A 695 20.11 -11.76 28.36
C VAL A 695 19.50 -10.48 27.78
N GLY A 696 20.11 -9.90 26.75
CA GLY A 696 19.55 -8.74 26.06
C GLY A 696 20.52 -8.01 25.13
N ALA A 697 20.13 -6.79 24.72
CA ALA A 697 21.00 -5.95 23.90
C ALA A 697 22.19 -5.41 24.72
N THR A 698 23.38 -5.34 24.12
CA THR A 698 24.61 -4.85 24.77
C THR A 698 24.44 -3.46 25.37
N SER A 699 23.65 -2.59 24.75
CA SER A 699 23.33 -1.26 25.27
C SER A 699 22.63 -1.27 26.64
N GLY A 700 21.79 -2.27 26.92
CA GLY A 700 21.13 -2.41 28.23
C GLY A 700 22.13 -2.75 29.34
N PHE A 701 23.13 -3.58 29.04
CA PHE A 701 24.22 -3.86 29.98
C PHE A 701 25.11 -2.65 30.21
N VAL A 702 25.46 -1.91 29.15
CA VAL A 702 26.26 -0.67 29.26
C VAL A 702 25.54 0.36 30.14
N TYR A 703 24.22 0.51 29.96
CA TYR A 703 23.40 1.34 30.85
C TYR A 703 23.53 0.88 32.30
N PHE A 704 23.41 -0.42 32.57
CA PHE A 704 23.51 -0.95 33.93
C PHE A 704 24.93 -0.81 34.53
N PHE A 705 25.98 -0.92 33.72
CA PHE A 705 27.36 -0.64 34.16
C PHE A 705 27.54 0.80 34.63
N ASN A 706 26.94 1.75 33.92
CA ASN A 706 26.94 3.17 34.32
C ASN A 706 26.15 3.37 35.61
N TYR A 707 24.96 2.77 35.71
CA TYR A 707 24.17 2.79 36.94
C TYR A 707 24.94 2.22 38.15
N CYS A 708 25.65 1.10 37.96
CA CYS A 708 26.50 0.52 39.00
C CYS A 708 27.66 1.45 39.39
N LYS A 709 28.27 2.12 38.41
CA LYS A 709 29.34 3.09 38.66
C LYS A 709 28.84 4.29 39.48
N GLU A 710 27.68 4.83 39.13
CA GLU A 710 27.07 5.99 39.80
C GLU A 710 26.64 5.66 41.23
N ASN A 711 26.17 4.44 41.47
CA ASN A 711 25.68 3.99 42.77
C ASN A 711 26.72 3.18 43.57
N ASN A 712 27.96 3.08 43.08
CA ASN A 712 29.05 2.30 43.67
C ASN A 712 28.66 0.84 44.00
N LEU A 713 28.01 0.17 43.05
CA LEU A 713 27.52 -1.20 43.17
C LEU A 713 28.43 -2.19 42.44
N THR A 714 28.67 -3.34 43.06
CA THR A 714 29.28 -4.53 42.44
C THR A 714 28.61 -5.79 42.97
N PHE A 715 28.59 -6.83 42.14
CA PHE A 715 28.00 -8.13 42.42
C PHE A 715 29.00 -9.23 42.06
N LYS A 716 28.90 -10.37 42.75
CA LYS A 716 29.71 -11.57 42.55
C LYS A 716 28.76 -12.75 42.32
N LEU A 717 28.33 -12.89 41.06
CA LEU A 717 27.33 -13.87 40.70
C LEU A 717 27.80 -15.31 40.98
N PRO A 718 26.89 -16.22 41.37
CA PRO A 718 27.24 -17.60 41.65
C PRO A 718 27.86 -18.32 40.45
N PRO A 719 28.74 -19.32 40.67
CA PRO A 719 29.28 -20.14 39.59
C PRO A 719 28.18 -20.69 38.68
N LYS A 720 28.46 -20.76 37.37
CA LYS A 720 27.50 -21.10 36.29
C LYS A 720 26.54 -19.99 35.87
N SER A 721 26.50 -18.85 36.55
CA SER A 721 25.81 -17.66 36.03
C SER A 721 26.46 -17.21 34.71
N ARG A 722 25.68 -16.61 33.81
CA ARG A 722 26.12 -16.33 32.43
C ARG A 722 25.42 -15.12 31.84
N ILE A 723 26.03 -14.56 30.80
CA ILE A 723 25.49 -13.44 30.02
C ILE A 723 25.30 -13.90 28.57
N CYS A 724 24.20 -13.47 27.95
CA CYS A 724 24.01 -13.54 26.51
C CYS A 724 23.71 -12.14 25.95
N ASP A 725 24.64 -11.56 25.18
CA ASP A 725 24.53 -10.19 24.67
C ASP A 725 24.42 -10.13 23.14
N GLY A 726 23.58 -9.23 22.62
CA GLY A 726 23.30 -9.08 21.19
C GLY A 726 24.37 -8.40 20.33
N GLY A 727 25.50 -8.00 20.92
CA GLY A 727 26.50 -7.16 20.25
C GLY A 727 26.01 -5.75 19.91
N GLY A 728 26.76 -5.06 19.04
CA GLY A 728 26.47 -3.67 18.70
C GLY A 728 26.92 -2.72 19.81
N TYR A 729 28.23 -2.67 20.05
CA TYR A 729 28.86 -1.85 21.09
C TYR A 729 28.78 -0.32 20.85
N GLN A 730 27.84 0.12 20.01
CA GLN A 730 27.46 1.50 19.79
C GLN A 730 25.93 1.57 19.87
N GLY A 731 25.38 2.26 20.88
CA GLY A 731 23.94 2.37 21.07
C GLY A 731 23.51 3.60 21.85
N THR A 732 22.19 3.77 22.01
CA THR A 732 21.54 4.95 22.61
C THR A 732 22.01 5.25 24.03
N PHE A 733 22.48 4.24 24.77
CA PHE A 733 22.92 4.34 26.16
C PHE A 733 24.45 4.36 26.34
N GLY A 734 25.20 4.54 25.24
CA GLY A 734 26.66 4.62 25.23
C GLY A 734 27.32 3.67 24.22
N SER A 735 28.62 3.85 24.03
CA SER A 735 29.47 2.96 23.25
C SER A 735 30.57 2.37 24.11
N CYS A 736 30.95 1.13 23.83
CA CYS A 736 32.15 0.51 24.37
C CYS A 736 32.88 -0.28 23.29
N THR A 737 34.06 -0.77 23.60
CA THR A 737 34.69 -1.86 22.88
C THR A 737 34.23 -3.20 23.47
N ARG A 738 34.45 -4.28 22.72
CA ARG A 738 34.18 -5.63 23.22
C ARG A 738 35.00 -5.94 24.47
N GLU A 739 36.25 -5.50 24.49
CA GLU A 739 37.17 -5.70 25.61
C GLU A 739 36.71 -4.92 26.85
N GLU A 740 36.22 -3.69 26.69
CA GLU A 740 35.59 -2.90 27.76
C GLU A 740 34.29 -3.54 28.27
N PHE A 741 33.49 -4.12 27.39
CA PHE A 741 32.27 -4.84 27.78
C PHE A 741 32.60 -6.02 28.71
N TYR A 742 33.54 -6.89 28.33
CA TYR A 742 33.93 -8.02 29.16
C TYR A 742 34.63 -7.61 30.45
N ALA A 743 35.45 -6.56 30.43
CA ALA A 743 36.01 -5.97 31.65
C ALA A 743 34.89 -5.45 32.58
N GLY A 744 33.82 -4.89 32.02
CA GLY A 744 32.61 -4.51 32.74
C GLY A 744 31.90 -5.71 33.36
N CYS A 745 31.74 -6.81 32.62
CA CYS A 745 31.15 -8.05 33.13
C CYS A 745 31.94 -8.61 34.32
N GLU A 746 33.27 -8.64 34.22
CA GLU A 746 34.13 -9.11 35.30
C GLU A 746 34.06 -8.19 36.52
N LYS A 747 34.14 -6.87 36.30
CA LYS A 747 34.11 -5.87 37.37
C LYS A 747 32.79 -5.84 38.12
N TYR A 748 31.66 -5.79 37.41
CA TYR A 748 30.36 -5.52 38.02
C TYR A 748 29.57 -6.79 38.36
N PHE A 749 29.80 -7.90 37.66
CA PHE A 749 29.09 -9.18 37.92
C PHE A 749 29.99 -10.31 38.44
N GLY A 750 31.33 -10.15 38.39
CA GLY A 750 32.26 -11.21 38.78
C GLY A 750 32.30 -12.38 37.79
N LEU A 751 31.91 -12.15 36.53
CA LEU A 751 31.88 -13.17 35.48
C LEU A 751 33.03 -12.99 34.51
N SER A 752 33.79 -14.07 34.26
CA SER A 752 34.82 -14.05 33.22
C SER A 752 34.19 -13.99 31.83
N GLY A 753 34.93 -13.47 30.86
CA GLY A 753 34.47 -13.36 29.47
C GLY A 753 34.04 -14.70 28.86
N GLU A 754 34.55 -15.84 29.34
CA GLU A 754 34.16 -17.18 28.86
C GLU A 754 32.67 -17.49 29.15
N TYR A 755 32.09 -16.88 30.20
CA TYR A 755 30.66 -16.99 30.55
C TYR A 755 29.79 -15.91 29.91
N CYS A 756 30.37 -15.07 29.05
CA CYS A 756 29.65 -14.07 28.26
C CYS A 756 29.57 -14.55 26.82
N VAL A 757 28.39 -15.02 26.42
CA VAL A 757 28.08 -15.48 25.06
C VAL A 757 27.59 -14.30 24.24
N ASN A 758 28.23 -14.02 23.11
CA ASN A 758 27.73 -13.03 22.17
C ASN A 758 26.84 -13.71 21.12
N ILE A 759 25.76 -13.05 20.69
CA ILE A 759 24.85 -13.51 19.63
C ILE A 759 24.74 -12.45 18.53
N LEU A 760 24.79 -12.86 17.27
CA LEU A 760 24.36 -12.06 16.13
C LEU A 760 22.97 -12.51 15.71
N GLY A 761 22.00 -11.61 15.83
CA GLY A 761 20.65 -11.78 15.29
C GLY A 761 20.32 -10.66 14.32
N MET A 762 19.61 -10.99 13.24
CA MET A 762 19.13 -10.05 12.24
C MET A 762 17.72 -10.45 11.81
N SER A 763 16.84 -9.50 11.53
CA SER A 763 15.48 -9.82 11.06
C SER A 763 15.50 -10.50 9.68
N GLU A 764 16.50 -10.17 8.85
CA GLU A 764 16.70 -10.71 7.50
C GLU A 764 17.22 -12.17 7.50
N SER A 765 17.63 -12.69 8.66
CA SER A 765 18.13 -14.06 8.85
C SER A 765 17.18 -14.84 9.75
N GLY A 766 16.91 -16.11 9.44
CA GLY A 766 16.11 -16.97 10.30
C GLY A 766 16.95 -17.58 11.43
N THR A 767 18.25 -17.73 11.20
CA THR A 767 19.22 -18.27 12.16
C THR A 767 19.94 -17.17 12.92
N ASN A 768 20.11 -17.36 14.23
CA ASN A 768 21.00 -16.57 15.08
C ASN A 768 22.40 -17.22 15.20
N TYR A 769 23.46 -16.44 15.21
CA TYR A 769 24.84 -16.95 15.30
C TYR A 769 25.44 -16.68 16.68
N PHE A 770 25.67 -17.75 17.45
CA PHE A 770 26.28 -17.70 18.78
C PHE A 770 27.79 -17.89 18.70
N ASP A 771 28.52 -17.32 19.65
CA ASP A 771 29.94 -17.61 19.78
C ASP A 771 30.24 -18.90 20.56
N ASN A 772 31.50 -19.33 20.48
CA ASN A 772 31.97 -20.62 20.96
C ASN A 772 32.27 -20.70 22.46
N THR A 773 32.42 -19.57 23.17
CA THR A 773 33.24 -19.55 24.39
C THR A 773 32.65 -20.36 25.55
N LEU A 774 31.37 -20.20 25.86
CA LEU A 774 30.75 -20.91 26.97
C LEU A 774 30.70 -22.42 26.71
N ARG A 775 30.33 -22.81 25.48
CA ARG A 775 30.25 -24.21 25.08
C ARG A 775 31.62 -24.88 25.15
N GLU A 776 32.64 -24.29 24.55
CA GLU A 776 34.00 -24.84 24.58
C GLU A 776 34.56 -24.91 26.01
N LYS A 777 34.31 -23.89 26.83
CA LYS A 777 34.67 -23.88 28.25
C LYS A 777 34.07 -25.07 29.01
N LEU A 778 32.78 -25.31 28.83
CA LEU A 778 32.06 -26.39 29.52
C LEU A 778 32.42 -27.78 28.99
N LEU A 779 32.82 -27.89 27.72
CA LEU A 779 33.35 -29.12 27.12
C LEU A 779 34.83 -29.37 27.45
N GLY A 780 35.52 -28.42 28.10
CA GLY A 780 36.95 -28.51 28.38
C GLY A 780 37.83 -28.39 27.13
N LEU A 781 37.33 -27.77 26.07
CA LEU A 781 38.05 -27.52 24.82
C LEU A 781 38.87 -26.21 24.93
N PRO A 782 40.06 -26.14 24.32
CA PRO A 782 40.85 -24.92 24.33
C PRO A 782 40.18 -23.83 23.48
N ILE A 783 39.97 -22.65 24.06
CA ILE A 783 39.44 -21.47 23.37
C ILE A 783 40.63 -20.74 22.72
N THR A 784 40.94 -21.10 21.47
CA THR A 784 42.04 -20.47 20.71
C THR A 784 41.69 -19.07 20.22
N GLU A 785 40.44 -18.86 19.84
CA GLU A 785 39.86 -17.57 19.43
C GLU A 785 38.35 -17.55 19.70
N ARG A 786 37.79 -16.37 19.97
CA ARG A 786 36.33 -16.16 20.00
C ARG A 786 35.83 -15.99 18.58
N ARG A 787 34.81 -16.74 18.18
CA ARG A 787 34.21 -16.72 16.85
C ARG A 787 32.74 -17.12 16.89
N LYS A 788 31.95 -16.61 15.96
CA LYS A 788 30.62 -17.14 15.64
C LYS A 788 30.76 -18.50 14.99
N VAL A 789 30.10 -19.51 15.56
CA VAL A 789 30.28 -20.90 15.11
C VAL A 789 29.54 -21.13 13.79
N SER A 790 30.19 -21.84 12.86
CA SER A 790 29.55 -22.29 11.62
C SER A 790 28.48 -23.34 11.94
N LEU A 791 27.27 -23.14 11.42
CA LEU A 791 26.15 -24.03 11.70
C LEU A 791 25.88 -24.95 10.49
N PRO A 792 25.38 -26.18 10.71
CA PRO A 792 25.09 -27.12 9.63
C PRO A 792 24.26 -26.54 8.49
N TRP A 793 23.21 -25.79 8.83
CA TRP A 793 22.21 -25.22 7.91
C TRP A 793 22.50 -23.79 7.47
N THR A 794 23.71 -23.27 7.77
CA THR A 794 24.12 -21.95 7.27
C THR A 794 25.53 -21.97 6.68
N ARG A 795 25.81 -21.05 5.77
CA ARG A 795 27.18 -20.74 5.33
C ARG A 795 27.39 -19.24 5.43
N THR A 796 28.59 -18.86 5.82
CA THR A 796 29.01 -17.46 5.85
C THR A 796 30.18 -17.29 4.91
N MET A 797 30.12 -16.24 4.09
CA MET A 797 31.19 -15.88 3.17
C MET A 797 31.53 -14.41 3.35
N VAL A 798 32.82 -14.09 3.28
CA VAL A 798 33.28 -12.71 3.31
C VAL A 798 33.67 -12.27 1.89
N VAL A 799 33.14 -11.13 1.46
CA VAL A 799 33.34 -10.60 0.10
C VAL A 799 33.94 -9.20 0.09
N GLY A 800 34.70 -8.90 -0.96
CA GLY A 800 35.28 -7.60 -1.19
C GLY A 800 34.20 -6.53 -1.40
N PRO A 801 34.19 -5.40 -0.66
CA PRO A 801 33.14 -4.39 -0.75
C PRO A 801 32.94 -3.78 -2.14
N ARG A 802 33.98 -3.81 -2.98
CA ARG A 802 33.95 -3.28 -4.36
C ARG A 802 33.85 -4.35 -5.43
N THR A 803 34.37 -5.54 -5.17
CA THR A 803 34.47 -6.63 -6.16
C THR A 803 33.30 -7.60 -6.07
N GLY A 804 32.66 -7.72 -4.90
CA GLY A 804 31.65 -8.75 -4.63
C GLY A 804 32.20 -10.18 -4.64
N GLN A 805 33.52 -10.35 -4.83
CA GLN A 805 34.22 -11.62 -4.88
C GLN A 805 34.62 -12.07 -3.47
N ARG A 806 34.67 -13.39 -3.25
CA ARG A 806 35.12 -13.98 -2.00
C ARG A 806 36.55 -13.55 -1.67
N LEU A 807 36.78 -13.15 -0.42
CA LEU A 807 38.11 -12.84 0.09
C LEU A 807 38.76 -14.08 0.72
N PRO A 808 40.10 -14.16 0.75
CA PRO A 808 40.82 -15.15 1.54
C PRO A 808 40.42 -15.13 3.02
N ARG A 809 40.51 -16.30 3.68
CA ARG A 809 40.24 -16.43 5.12
C ARG A 809 41.14 -15.48 5.93
N GLY A 810 40.56 -14.82 6.94
CA GLY A 810 41.24 -13.81 7.76
C GLY A 810 41.21 -12.38 7.19
N GLU A 811 40.83 -12.16 5.93
CA GLU A 811 40.67 -10.81 5.38
C GLU A 811 39.33 -10.18 5.76
N ILE A 812 39.34 -8.87 6.02
CA ILE A 812 38.16 -8.10 6.41
C ILE A 812 37.37 -7.68 5.16
N GLY A 813 36.10 -8.07 5.10
CA GLY A 813 35.17 -7.68 4.04
C GLY A 813 33.72 -7.66 4.52
N LEU A 814 32.78 -7.55 3.59
CA LEU A 814 31.34 -7.61 3.89
C LEU A 814 30.92 -9.06 4.12
N ILE A 815 30.14 -9.29 5.17
CA ILE A 815 29.61 -10.60 5.50
C ILE A 815 28.35 -10.88 4.68
N ARG A 816 28.30 -12.07 4.10
CA ARG A 816 27.15 -12.65 3.41
C ARG A 816 26.75 -13.94 4.09
N HIS A 817 25.46 -14.09 4.38
CA HIS A 817 24.89 -15.29 4.98
C HIS A 817 24.04 -16.04 3.97
N TYR A 818 24.14 -17.36 4.02
CA TYR A 818 23.33 -18.32 3.28
C TYR A 818 22.65 -19.20 4.32
N ASP A 819 21.33 -19.20 4.37
CA ASP A 819 20.57 -19.74 5.51
C ASP A 819 19.35 -20.52 5.03
N LEU A 820 19.31 -21.83 5.29
CA LEU A 820 18.17 -22.67 4.91
C LEU A 820 16.88 -22.34 5.67
N THR A 821 16.98 -21.63 6.80
CA THR A 821 15.79 -21.19 7.55
C THR A 821 15.12 -19.96 6.92
N ASN A 822 15.72 -19.37 5.89
CA ASN A 822 15.17 -18.24 5.14
C ASN A 822 14.18 -18.63 4.02
N ARG A 823 13.56 -19.82 4.13
CA ARG A 823 12.52 -20.34 3.23
C ARG A 823 11.49 -19.29 2.80
N ALA A 824 10.97 -18.51 3.75
CA ALA A 824 9.92 -17.51 3.54
C ALA A 824 10.39 -16.23 2.83
N THR A 825 11.69 -15.97 2.75
CA THR A 825 12.26 -14.76 2.17
C THR A 825 13.18 -15.12 1.00
N VAL A 826 14.50 -15.10 1.21
CA VAL A 826 15.55 -15.48 0.26
C VAL A 826 16.71 -16.14 1.00
N PHE A 827 17.22 -17.22 0.42
CA PHE A 827 18.28 -18.07 0.98
C PHE A 827 19.56 -17.29 1.27
N ALA A 828 19.95 -16.35 0.38
CA ALA A 828 21.21 -15.63 0.45
C ALA A 828 21.01 -14.13 0.74
N VAL A 829 21.62 -13.65 1.83
CA VAL A 829 21.51 -12.26 2.30
C VAL A 829 22.89 -11.62 2.41
N GLN A 830 23.08 -10.51 1.72
CA GLN A 830 24.25 -9.66 1.81
C GLN A 830 24.05 -8.61 2.91
N THR A 831 24.85 -8.70 3.98
CA THR A 831 24.72 -7.80 5.14
C THR A 831 25.58 -6.54 4.99
N ASP A 832 25.35 -5.57 5.88
CA ASP A 832 26.20 -4.41 6.13
C ASP A 832 27.28 -4.67 7.21
N ASN A 833 27.34 -5.89 7.77
CA ASN A 833 28.36 -6.24 8.76
C ASN A 833 29.72 -6.48 8.07
N LEU A 834 30.77 -5.97 8.71
CA LEU A 834 32.16 -6.20 8.33
C LEU A 834 32.80 -7.23 9.24
N GLY A 835 33.55 -8.15 8.66
CA GLY A 835 34.18 -9.24 9.39
C GLY A 835 35.10 -10.09 8.53
N TYR A 836 35.60 -11.17 9.11
CA TYR A 836 36.49 -12.14 8.46
C TYR A 836 36.09 -13.58 8.80
N GLU A 837 36.39 -14.51 7.87
CA GLU A 837 36.20 -15.95 8.10
C GLU A 837 37.32 -16.49 9.02
N THR A 838 36.97 -17.41 9.92
CA THR A 838 37.88 -18.17 10.80
C THR A 838 37.87 -19.66 10.45
N ASP A 839 38.71 -20.48 11.10
CA ASP A 839 38.82 -21.92 10.79
C ASP A 839 37.56 -22.73 11.14
N GLY A 840 36.64 -22.17 11.94
CA GLY A 840 35.38 -22.84 12.31
C GLY A 840 34.17 -21.90 12.33
N GLY A 841 34.23 -20.75 11.66
CA GLY A 841 33.27 -19.68 11.90
C GLY A 841 33.59 -18.37 11.18
N PHE A 842 33.14 -17.29 11.79
CA PHE A 842 33.48 -15.92 11.39
C PHE A 842 33.48 -15.00 12.61
N GLU A 843 34.05 -13.81 12.46
CA GLU A 843 33.97 -12.77 13.49
C GLU A 843 33.57 -11.43 12.85
N ILE A 844 32.85 -10.62 13.62
CA ILE A 844 32.41 -9.29 13.22
C ILE A 844 33.32 -8.24 13.86
N VAL A 845 33.78 -7.30 13.04
CA VAL A 845 34.62 -6.17 13.47
C VAL A 845 33.88 -4.84 13.43
N GLY A 846 32.74 -4.75 12.74
CA GLY A 846 31.94 -3.52 12.66
C GLY A 846 30.86 -3.55 11.58
N ARG A 847 30.43 -2.37 11.14
CA ARG A 847 29.48 -2.18 10.03
C ARG A 847 30.02 -1.24 8.97
N ALA A 848 29.63 -1.47 7.72
CA ALA A 848 29.93 -0.60 6.59
C ALA A 848 29.20 0.75 6.75
N GLY A 849 29.95 1.85 6.81
CA GLY A 849 29.44 3.20 7.09
C GLY A 849 29.82 3.77 8.47
N GLY A 850 30.47 2.98 9.35
CA GLY A 850 31.08 3.45 10.60
C GLY A 850 32.61 3.39 10.59
N LYS A 851 33.28 4.07 11.55
CA LYS A 851 34.73 3.93 11.76
C LYS A 851 35.04 2.55 12.32
N ILE A 852 35.96 1.81 11.69
CA ILE A 852 36.45 0.52 12.21
C ILE A 852 37.52 0.80 13.29
N PRO A 853 37.26 0.53 14.58
CA PRO A 853 38.23 0.76 15.64
C PRO A 853 39.49 -0.09 15.41
N GLY A 854 40.68 0.51 15.56
CA GLY A 854 41.96 -0.20 15.45
C GLY A 854 42.52 -0.39 14.03
N PHE A 855 41.73 -0.15 12.98
CA PHE A 855 42.16 -0.39 11.59
C PHE A 855 42.27 0.87 10.71
N GLY A 856 41.76 2.02 11.14
CA GLY A 856 41.94 3.31 10.44
C GLY A 856 41.32 3.38 9.03
N LEU A 857 40.42 2.46 8.69
CA LEU A 857 39.76 2.36 7.39
C LEU A 857 38.34 2.97 7.46
N GLU A 858 37.96 3.72 6.43
CA GLU A 858 36.57 4.11 6.16
C GLU A 858 35.99 3.25 5.02
N PRO A 859 35.17 2.23 5.34
CA PRO A 859 34.60 1.33 4.34
C PRO A 859 33.49 2.00 3.52
N THR A 860 33.43 1.69 2.22
CA THR A 860 32.35 2.12 1.31
C THR A 860 31.03 1.42 1.66
N SER A 861 29.91 2.13 1.50
CA SER A 861 28.60 1.61 1.88
C SER A 861 28.11 0.51 0.92
N VAL A 862 27.22 -0.38 1.40
CA VAL A 862 26.52 -1.36 0.54
C VAL A 862 25.74 -0.66 -0.59
N LYS A 863 25.30 0.58 -0.35
CA LYS A 863 24.65 1.45 -1.35
C LYS A 863 25.56 1.76 -2.54
N ASP A 864 26.85 1.98 -2.31
CA ASP A 864 27.82 2.26 -3.39
C ASP A 864 28.11 1.01 -4.23
N TRP A 865 28.05 -0.19 -3.64
CA TRP A 865 28.15 -1.46 -4.36
C TRP A 865 26.95 -1.69 -5.28
N ILE A 866 25.72 -1.42 -4.80
CA ILE A 866 24.49 -1.46 -5.60
C ILE A 866 24.60 -0.52 -6.81
N LEU A 867 25.10 0.70 -6.60
CA LEU A 867 25.28 1.70 -7.67
C LEU A 867 26.42 1.38 -8.64
N ALA A 868 27.48 0.70 -8.20
CA ALA A 868 28.60 0.28 -9.05
C ALA A 868 28.25 -0.93 -9.93
N GLY A 869 27.36 -1.83 -9.46
CA GLY A 869 26.82 -2.94 -10.23
C GLY A 869 26.03 -2.52 -11.48
N HIS A 870 25.58 -1.26 -11.55
CA HIS A 870 24.96 -0.68 -12.75
C HIS A 870 25.94 -0.35 -13.89
N ARG A 871 27.25 -0.53 -13.71
CA ARG A 871 28.26 -0.16 -14.73
C ARG A 871 29.17 -1.30 -15.22
N GLN A 872 29.08 -2.51 -14.67
CA GLN A 872 29.86 -3.64 -15.17
C GLN A 872 29.08 -4.47 -16.20
N GLY A 873 28.80 -3.81 -17.32
CA GLY A 873 28.27 -4.41 -18.55
C GLY A 873 28.86 -3.77 -19.80
N ALA A 874 30.02 -3.11 -19.72
CA ALA A 874 30.75 -2.59 -20.88
C ALA A 874 32.20 -2.24 -20.49
N ALA A 875 33.04 -3.24 -20.23
CA ALA A 875 34.48 -3.01 -20.10
C ALA A 875 35.25 -4.16 -20.75
N GLY A 876 35.13 -4.21 -22.07
CA GLY A 876 35.92 -5.06 -22.94
C GLY A 876 36.25 -4.32 -24.22
N CYS A 877 37.00 -3.20 -24.13
CA CYS A 877 37.91 -2.76 -25.19
C CYS A 877 38.68 -1.47 -24.87
N SER A 878 39.95 -1.49 -25.27
CA SER A 878 40.89 -0.39 -25.51
C SER A 878 41.49 0.37 -24.32
N ALA A 879 42.79 0.09 -24.15
CA ALA A 879 43.78 0.94 -23.54
C ALA A 879 44.13 2.16 -24.43
N ALA A 880 44.84 3.10 -23.82
CA ALA A 880 45.63 4.20 -24.40
C ALA A 880 44.85 5.41 -24.94
N THR A 881 44.99 6.57 -24.30
CA THR A 881 45.80 7.72 -24.77
C THR A 881 45.74 8.85 -23.72
N ALA A 882 46.88 9.50 -23.53
CA ALA A 882 47.18 10.52 -22.54
C ALA A 882 46.71 11.95 -22.92
N GLY A 883 46.62 12.84 -21.91
CA GLY A 883 47.31 14.14 -21.96
C GLY A 883 46.50 15.44 -22.11
N PHE A 884 46.67 16.34 -21.12
CA PHE A 884 46.58 17.82 -21.15
C PHE A 884 45.18 18.45 -21.35
N ILE A 885 44.74 19.48 -20.60
CA ILE A 885 45.31 20.83 -20.40
C ILE A 885 44.84 21.48 -19.06
N TYR A 886 45.76 22.25 -18.45
CA TYR A 886 45.74 23.29 -17.39
C TYR A 886 44.49 24.23 -17.32
N SER A 887 44.19 25.10 -16.33
CA SER A 887 44.58 25.38 -14.92
C SER A 887 43.96 26.75 -14.49
N ARG A 888 43.83 27.00 -13.17
CA ARG A 888 43.78 28.30 -12.43
C ARG A 888 42.48 29.15 -12.48
N GLY A 889 42.03 29.80 -11.40
CA GLY A 889 42.61 29.94 -10.06
C GLY A 889 41.79 30.74 -9.03
N ASN A 890 42.27 30.63 -7.78
CA ASN A 890 41.96 31.27 -6.49
C ASN A 890 41.64 32.78 -6.45
N HIS A 891 40.83 33.19 -5.46
CA HIS A 891 41.32 34.02 -4.33
C HIS A 891 40.45 33.93 -3.05
N PRO A 892 41.05 33.97 -1.83
CA PRO A 892 40.40 33.92 -0.51
C PRO A 892 40.60 35.20 0.35
N SER A 893 39.81 35.42 1.41
CA SER A 893 40.20 36.14 2.66
C SER A 893 39.15 36.08 3.80
N MET A 894 39.61 35.59 4.95
CA MET A 894 39.12 35.47 6.36
C MET A 894 38.74 36.81 7.09
N PRO A 895 38.55 36.94 8.45
CA PRO A 895 38.31 36.02 9.62
C PRO A 895 37.27 36.52 10.69
N HIS A 896 37.19 35.80 11.83
CA HIS A 896 36.63 36.10 13.19
C HIS A 896 35.31 35.37 13.49
N SER A 897 35.06 34.70 14.62
CA SER A 897 35.79 34.41 15.88
C SER A 897 35.01 33.33 16.68
N HIS A 898 35.72 32.46 17.42
CA HIS A 898 35.26 31.42 18.38
C HIS A 898 34.37 31.94 19.54
N PRO A 899 33.84 31.11 20.51
CA PRO A 899 33.75 29.65 20.69
C PRO A 899 32.36 29.12 21.18
N CYS A 900 32.31 27.79 21.38
CA CYS A 900 31.37 26.93 22.12
C CYS A 900 30.52 27.53 23.27
N SER A 901 29.40 26.82 23.52
CA SER A 901 28.66 26.63 24.79
C SER A 901 27.74 27.76 25.31
N THR A 902 26.46 27.72 24.92
CA THR A 902 25.29 28.14 25.75
C THR A 902 23.94 27.73 25.13
N VAL A 903 23.78 26.46 24.73
CA VAL A 903 22.44 25.88 24.42
C VAL A 903 22.19 24.56 25.18
N ALA A 904 23.23 24.00 25.81
CA ALA A 904 23.10 22.84 26.69
C ALA A 904 22.63 23.21 28.12
N ASP A 905 22.67 24.49 28.51
CA ASP A 905 22.24 24.97 29.84
C ASP A 905 20.79 25.50 29.90
N GLU A 906 20.13 25.70 28.75
CA GLU A 906 18.70 26.03 28.71
C GLU A 906 17.79 24.80 28.56
N MET A 907 18.33 23.65 28.12
CA MET A 907 17.58 22.38 28.10
C MET A 907 17.56 21.63 29.43
N LEU A 908 18.38 22.03 30.42
CA LEU A 908 18.39 21.46 31.78
C LEU A 908 17.49 22.22 32.78
N ARG A 909 16.72 23.22 32.34
CA ARG A 909 15.72 23.92 33.17
C ARG A 909 14.25 23.64 32.82
N ALA A 910 13.98 22.78 31.83
CA ALA A 910 12.61 22.40 31.45
C ALA A 910 12.14 21.07 32.08
N HIS A 911 12.99 20.37 32.84
CA HIS A 911 12.63 19.13 33.51
C HIS A 911 12.98 19.17 35.00
N SER A 912 12.06 19.69 35.81
CA SER A 912 12.01 19.38 37.25
C SER A 912 10.61 19.66 37.86
N HIS A 913 9.88 18.56 38.12
CA HIS A 913 8.73 18.37 39.03
C HIS A 913 7.29 18.77 38.58
N PRO A 914 6.21 18.19 39.18
CA PRO A 914 5.78 16.78 39.17
C PRO A 914 4.26 16.59 38.85
N CYS A 915 3.84 15.35 38.56
CA CYS A 915 2.47 14.92 38.22
C CYS A 915 1.40 15.10 39.32
N SER A 916 0.87 16.31 39.54
CA SER A 916 -0.34 16.48 40.38
C SER A 916 -1.32 17.58 39.95
N THR A 917 -1.39 17.94 38.67
CA THR A 917 -2.25 19.05 38.20
C THR A 917 -3.23 18.67 37.09
N VAL A 918 -3.49 17.38 36.91
CA VAL A 918 -4.55 16.88 35.99
C VAL A 918 -5.67 16.16 36.75
N ALA A 919 -5.42 15.71 37.99
CA ALA A 919 -6.43 15.11 38.85
C ALA A 919 -7.34 16.16 39.53
N ASP A 920 -6.83 17.36 39.82
CA ASP A 920 -7.59 18.42 40.50
C ASP A 920 -8.49 19.26 39.57
N GLU A 921 -8.25 19.25 38.25
CA GLU A 921 -9.16 19.88 37.27
C GLU A 921 -10.32 18.96 36.86
N MET A 922 -10.14 17.63 36.89
CA MET A 922 -11.25 16.68 36.70
C MET A 922 -12.19 16.60 37.91
N LEU A 923 -11.72 16.89 39.14
CA LEU A 923 -12.55 16.97 40.34
C LEU A 923 -13.39 18.26 40.44
N ARG A 924 -13.09 19.31 39.67
CA ARG A 924 -13.92 20.54 39.59
C ARG A 924 -15.01 20.50 38.54
N ALA A 925 -14.96 19.58 37.57
CA ALA A 925 -16.00 19.43 36.56
C ALA A 925 -17.25 18.66 37.05
N HIS A 926 -17.22 18.07 38.25
CA HIS A 926 -18.33 17.28 38.81
C HIS A 926 -19.02 17.89 40.04
N SER A 927 -19.05 19.23 40.16
CA SER A 927 -19.71 19.90 41.30
C SER A 927 -20.67 21.04 40.91
N HIS A 928 -21.50 20.83 39.88
CA HIS A 928 -22.68 21.68 39.63
C HIS A 928 -24.01 20.92 39.83
N PRO A 929 -24.98 21.46 40.59
CA PRO A 929 -26.31 20.86 40.73
C PRO A 929 -27.12 21.01 39.44
N CYS A 930 -27.95 20.01 39.11
CA CYS A 930 -28.78 19.92 37.90
C CYS A 930 -29.84 21.03 37.70
N SER A 931 -29.85 22.11 38.50
CA SER A 931 -30.81 23.20 38.36
C SER A 931 -30.39 24.29 37.37
N THR A 932 -29.11 24.40 37.00
CA THR A 932 -28.64 25.51 36.13
C THR A 932 -28.80 25.23 34.64
N VAL A 933 -28.75 23.95 34.21
CA VAL A 933 -28.94 23.57 32.80
C VAL A 933 -30.41 23.67 32.37
N ALA A 934 -31.34 23.43 33.30
CA ALA A 934 -32.78 23.57 33.05
C ALA A 934 -33.20 25.04 32.88
N ASP A 935 -32.60 25.97 33.63
CA ASP A 935 -32.88 27.41 33.54
C ASP A 935 -32.34 28.03 32.23
N GLU A 936 -31.26 27.50 31.65
CA GLU A 936 -30.76 27.96 30.35
C GLU A 936 -31.63 27.44 29.18
N MET A 937 -32.15 26.20 29.26
CA MET A 937 -33.09 25.68 28.27
C MET A 937 -34.45 26.39 28.29
N LEU A 938 -34.94 26.80 29.46
CA LEU A 938 -36.18 27.59 29.61
C LEU A 938 -36.05 29.02 29.03
N ARG A 939 -34.85 29.61 29.04
CA ARG A 939 -34.59 30.91 28.38
C ARG A 939 -34.49 30.81 26.86
N ALA A 940 -34.10 29.67 26.31
CA ALA A 940 -34.00 29.46 24.87
C ALA A 940 -35.36 29.34 24.15
N HIS A 941 -36.46 29.13 24.88
CA HIS A 941 -37.81 28.93 24.31
C HIS A 941 -38.83 30.03 24.66
N SER A 942 -38.39 31.21 25.10
CA SER A 942 -39.28 32.34 25.40
C SER A 942 -39.36 33.36 24.24
N HIS A 943 -39.90 32.94 23.09
CA HIS A 943 -40.47 33.86 22.09
C HIS A 943 -42.00 33.70 22.01
N PRO A 944 -42.79 34.79 21.87
CA PRO A 944 -44.26 34.75 21.94
C PRO A 944 -44.87 34.19 20.65
N CYS A 945 -45.82 33.25 20.78
CA CYS A 945 -46.54 32.58 19.68
C CYS A 945 -47.48 33.47 18.84
N SER A 946 -47.36 34.80 18.86
CA SER A 946 -48.23 35.70 18.09
C SER A 946 -47.66 36.08 16.71
N THR A 947 -46.38 35.83 16.43
CA THR A 947 -45.74 36.28 15.17
C THR A 947 -45.78 35.20 14.08
N VAL A 948 -45.75 33.92 14.45
CA VAL A 948 -45.77 32.79 13.51
C VAL A 948 -47.18 32.57 12.92
N ALA A 949 -48.23 32.88 13.69
CA ALA A 949 -49.61 32.76 13.23
C ALA A 949 -50.00 33.85 12.20
N ASP A 950 -49.51 35.09 12.36
CA ASP A 950 -49.79 36.20 11.44
C ASP A 950 -49.02 36.08 10.11
N GLU A 951 -47.86 35.41 10.10
CA GLU A 951 -47.10 35.12 8.87
C GLU A 951 -47.70 33.96 8.06
N MET A 952 -48.26 32.93 8.71
CA MET A 952 -48.94 31.84 8.01
C MET A 952 -50.30 32.27 7.41
N LEU A 953 -50.99 33.24 8.02
CA LEU A 953 -52.23 33.82 7.48
C LEU A 953 -52.02 34.66 6.20
N ARG A 954 -50.79 35.12 5.90
CA ARG A 954 -50.47 35.83 4.66
C ARG A 954 -50.10 34.92 3.49
N ALA A 955 -49.92 33.61 3.71
CA ALA A 955 -49.32 32.71 2.72
C ALA A 955 -50.30 31.83 1.92
N HIS A 956 -51.62 31.84 2.17
CA HIS A 956 -52.54 30.95 1.44
C HIS A 956 -53.78 31.64 0.87
N SER A 957 -53.76 31.86 -0.44
CA SER A 957 -54.94 32.04 -1.28
C SER A 957 -55.45 30.66 -1.77
N HIS A 958 -56.61 30.26 -1.24
CA HIS A 958 -57.54 29.16 -1.62
C HIS A 958 -57.64 27.90 -0.72
N PRO A 959 -58.85 27.28 -0.62
CA PRO A 959 -59.34 26.63 0.60
C PRO A 959 -59.51 25.10 0.49
N CYS A 960 -59.18 24.37 1.55
CA CYS A 960 -59.80 23.07 1.87
C CYS A 960 -59.95 22.95 3.40
N SER A 961 -61.18 23.10 3.89
CA SER A 961 -61.57 23.22 5.29
C SER A 961 -61.58 21.91 6.08
N THR A 962 -60.71 20.95 5.74
CA THR A 962 -60.65 19.64 6.43
C THR A 962 -59.40 19.51 7.31
N VAL A 963 -58.34 20.28 7.03
CA VAL A 963 -57.07 20.22 7.78
C VAL A 963 -57.14 20.96 9.12
N ALA A 964 -57.95 22.02 9.21
CA ALA A 964 -58.06 22.84 10.42
C ALA A 964 -58.74 22.10 11.60
N ASP A 965 -59.76 21.26 11.32
CA ASP A 965 -60.50 20.53 12.35
C ASP A 965 -59.74 19.32 12.89
N GLU A 966 -58.83 18.72 12.11
CA GLU A 966 -57.96 17.63 12.60
C GLU A 966 -56.79 18.16 13.44
N MET A 967 -56.22 19.31 13.09
CA MET A 967 -55.14 19.91 13.90
C MET A 967 -55.62 20.40 15.27
N LEU A 968 -56.88 20.86 15.39
CA LEU A 968 -57.47 21.23 16.69
C LEU A 968 -57.68 20.02 17.63
N LYS A 969 -57.82 18.81 17.10
CA LYS A 969 -57.91 17.58 17.92
C LYS A 969 -56.54 17.10 18.42
N ALA A 970 -55.47 17.32 17.64
CA ALA A 970 -54.12 16.84 17.95
C ALA A 970 -53.41 17.59 19.10
N HIS A 971 -53.92 18.77 19.51
CA HIS A 971 -53.34 19.57 20.61
C HIS A 971 -54.18 19.58 21.89
N SER A 972 -54.79 18.45 22.25
CA SER A 972 -55.60 18.32 23.48
C SER A 972 -54.86 17.72 24.69
N HIS A 973 -53.54 17.60 24.68
CA HIS A 973 -52.76 17.17 25.85
C HIS A 973 -51.71 18.22 26.26
N SER A 974 -51.72 18.59 27.55
CA SER A 974 -50.77 19.54 28.12
C SER A 974 -49.37 18.92 28.21
N CYS A 975 -48.35 19.69 27.85
CA CYS A 975 -46.93 19.29 27.82
C CYS A 975 -46.36 18.78 29.16
N SER A 976 -47.11 18.88 30.26
CA SER A 976 -46.75 18.34 31.57
C SER A 976 -46.73 16.80 31.59
N THR A 977 -47.59 16.13 30.84
CA THR A 977 -47.74 14.66 30.93
C THR A 977 -46.61 13.91 30.22
N VAL A 978 -46.07 14.48 29.14
CA VAL A 978 -44.96 13.88 28.37
C VAL A 978 -43.63 13.98 29.14
N ALA A 979 -43.44 15.05 29.90
CA ALA A 979 -42.26 15.23 30.74
C ALA A 979 -42.23 14.23 31.92
N ASP A 980 -43.40 13.94 32.52
CA ASP A 980 -43.52 12.98 33.63
C ASP A 980 -43.30 11.51 33.20
N GLU A 981 -43.61 11.15 31.95
CA GLU A 981 -43.32 9.80 31.42
C GLU A 981 -41.84 9.60 31.12
N MET A 982 -41.14 10.62 30.61
CA MET A 982 -39.69 10.54 30.37
C MET A 982 -38.89 10.45 31.67
N LEU A 983 -39.34 11.08 32.76
CA LEU A 983 -38.72 11.00 34.07
C LEU A 983 -38.88 9.61 34.72
N LYS A 984 -39.95 8.86 34.42
CA LYS A 984 -40.13 7.48 34.90
C LYS A 984 -39.27 6.45 34.16
N ALA A 985 -38.83 6.73 32.93
CA ALA A 985 -38.07 5.78 32.11
C ALA A 985 -36.60 5.63 32.54
N HIS A 986 -36.07 6.54 33.35
CA HIS A 986 -34.63 6.59 33.67
C HIS A 986 -34.25 6.24 35.12
N SER A 987 -35.12 5.54 35.86
CA SER A 987 -34.91 5.31 37.29
C SER A 987 -34.70 3.86 37.75
N HIS A 988 -33.91 3.01 37.06
CA HIS A 988 -33.42 1.73 37.64
C HIS A 988 -32.00 1.26 37.17
N PRO A 989 -31.21 0.55 38.02
CA PRO A 989 -29.79 0.20 37.76
C PRO A 989 -29.57 -1.12 36.99
N CYS A 990 -28.43 -1.21 36.27
CA CYS A 990 -28.06 -2.19 35.24
C CYS A 990 -27.88 -3.69 35.60
N SER A 991 -28.36 -4.19 36.74
CA SER A 991 -28.19 -5.62 37.09
C SER A 991 -29.41 -6.51 36.83
N THR A 992 -30.51 -6.00 36.28
CA THR A 992 -31.76 -6.77 36.08
C THR A 992 -32.08 -7.10 34.62
N VAL A 993 -31.33 -6.55 33.66
CA VAL A 993 -31.58 -6.79 32.22
C VAL A 993 -30.99 -8.13 31.75
N ALA A 994 -29.87 -8.57 32.34
CA ALA A 994 -29.25 -9.84 31.99
C ALA A 994 -30.10 -11.06 32.41
N ASP A 995 -30.74 -11.01 33.58
CA ASP A 995 -31.57 -12.10 34.10
C ASP A 995 -32.94 -12.20 33.38
N GLU A 996 -33.50 -11.08 32.91
CA GLU A 996 -34.73 -11.08 32.10
C GLU A 996 -34.51 -11.64 30.68
N MET A 997 -33.33 -11.47 30.10
CA MET A 997 -33.01 -12.01 28.77
C MET A 997 -32.80 -13.53 28.80
N ILE A 998 -32.35 -14.10 29.93
CA ILE A 998 -32.20 -15.54 30.14
C ILE A 998 -33.56 -16.23 30.39
N MET A 999 -34.47 -15.57 31.12
CA MET A 999 -35.82 -16.11 31.44
C MET A 999 -36.81 -16.05 30.26
N LYS A 1000 -36.59 -15.20 29.24
CA LYS A 1000 -37.51 -15.05 28.09
C LYS A 1000 -37.17 -15.92 26.88
N GLY A 1001 -36.23 -16.86 26.99
CA GLY A 1001 -36.05 -17.95 26.01
C GLY A 1001 -35.71 -17.50 24.58
N LYS A 1002 -35.09 -16.33 24.39
CA LYS A 1002 -34.72 -15.77 23.07
C LYS A 1002 -33.26 -16.00 22.67
N LEU A 1003 -32.64 -17.03 23.23
CA LEU A 1003 -31.42 -17.63 22.69
C LEU A 1003 -31.66 -19.12 22.52
N LYS A 1004 -31.80 -19.57 21.27
CA LYS A 1004 -31.43 -20.92 20.87
C LYS A 1004 -30.64 -20.84 19.57
N GLU A 1005 -29.40 -21.31 19.74
CA GLU A 1005 -28.26 -21.52 18.82
C GLU A 1005 -27.68 -20.30 18.09
#